data_AF-T1H7N8-F1
#
_entry.id   AF-T1H7N8-F1
#
_cell.length_a   1.000
_cell.length_b   1.000
_cell.length_c   1.000
_cell.angle_alpha   90.00
_cell.angle_beta   90.00
_cell.angle_gamma   90.00
#
_symmetry.space_group_name_H-M   'P 1'
#
loop_
_entity.id
_entity.type
_entity.pdbx_description
1 polymer ?
#
loop_
_entity_poly.entity_id
_entity_poly.type
_entity_poly.pdbx_seq_one_letter_code
_entity_poly.pdbx_strand_id
1 'polypeptide(L)'
;MTSRPAPYPCDTALPEKEPLQFEVQLNGAPDEIVQLVHNIKQVGEQFLYHWKTFPIVLPSPVNAIETGGPLTSSADIPYITVSSGEGSSTLARRCGSRPASLRDLFVTPSFDELDAVAIDTSGEPRRLTAKQLEALRERGEFEVPSLNFPGQVHRWRLSALLQRGALNTHDTLLSDLALALRFIIVTAKARLVSHFFSVTKAASSLITGFIKLLDIILGVPSVQAHNLEGKLREERSRYLVAELVCRPEYEDSLEVLCLFVRRQLRRAATEKFEVEREASHPPVPVPYLFYTPKGCEVDLRLFSKDIMRKALPILMNILERETRGWFLHFRERLISDLRQKKLPDDEIEKEVNEAVMKEYLERVYSGILSNAELKDLGEGISQLLVEQAQAVVLMHRAVENVQQKLTKAKESLKQRLKKTHPIRSRIGPWLRDRLRSAEESFIEECKWSAHEEALILCNNQHLSQTVYFLNRDLTFMKEVVIPWCSPVSIRALLCVNPFTPDLELSQVNGTLFPRQSSSTPTMVSTLRSLARHISKATTQFESKPDTGFIGKGMTRQMNKTWNYIGKGVLGTLGIVFIFPTLCLLTTILSLAIACTAFLWMPAITLGLQIGMGLIWDIDSPVQERNKYIIILEALIWDIIIQGLLQPVAAVFISCAVCPLLSLIIITFGALRYILRLAWDSFVFQVVIKKRGRIPASDSVIVKRIEGPGLNNNYFYQIRPEQALAAFEAKLELDELTAFQHQMELKIMQPQKDFSQFVSACFGPFSATLARVGAYKSLEREGHDLLTSLQEKLERRRRDLHTGLSTSLRSKLKLNTIDLKIAIQQGALMLERFYPAHVLWRLSISEQEFWESKALTMNDWPGLAALLYSDVFSLDFLTPLSDNDTSFRLEASPQVDLGRYSELVRGAAGLDLLGPVYAPRANIQVHSPFLDVSSFNPRYRPPHTKARDTNSGLSTLQTTLGSHGWQNRCPWKRPDHSYSAEKLVIPLPLPHPAQIAIIIHNRDSDSPIPCDSEICRHILRALEEGSEDSGGVARYRGGGEGESSDSLRSSVSSCSAPSSAAAAGKGGTSAAVGVSEPWAEWTTGKRTSVRVDLASPEDITLDSDSTRVVFSAYGTTV
;
A
#
# COMPACT_ATOMS: atom_id res chain seq x y z
N MET A 1 47.03 0.40 25.65
CA MET A 1 48.17 1.32 25.74
C MET A 1 48.53 1.73 24.32
N THR A 2 48.23 2.97 23.92
CA THR A 2 48.52 3.50 22.59
C THR A 2 49.76 4.39 22.66
N SER A 3 50.74 4.11 21.81
CA SER A 3 51.93 4.94 21.64
C SER A 3 51.55 6.21 20.88
N ARG A 4 51.94 7.38 21.40
CA ARG A 4 51.86 8.62 20.61
C ARG A 4 52.76 8.47 19.37
N PRO A 5 52.27 8.81 18.16
CA PRO A 5 53.15 9.11 17.04
C PRO A 5 54.13 10.22 17.43
N ALA A 6 55.34 10.19 16.86
CA ALA A 6 56.32 11.27 17.06
C ALA A 6 55.79 12.60 16.48
N PRO A 7 56.12 13.76 17.09
CA PRO A 7 55.73 15.05 16.55
C PRO A 7 56.43 15.31 15.20
N TYR A 8 55.70 15.91 14.25
CA TYR A 8 56.27 16.41 13.00
C TYR A 8 57.38 17.45 13.30
N PRO A 9 58.56 17.35 12.67
CA PRO A 9 59.61 18.35 12.80
C PRO A 9 59.30 19.55 11.89
N CYS A 10 58.55 20.52 12.41
CA CYS A 10 58.34 21.81 11.74
C CYS A 10 58.26 22.92 12.79
N ASP A 11 58.95 24.04 12.55
CA ASP A 11 58.95 25.22 13.43
C ASP A 11 57.64 26.03 13.33
N THR A 12 56.51 25.39 13.67
CA THR A 12 55.22 26.07 13.79
C THR A 12 55.25 26.97 15.02
N ALA A 13 55.18 28.28 14.81
CA ALA A 13 55.02 29.25 15.89
C ALA A 13 53.83 28.85 16.78
N LEU A 14 54.07 28.72 18.09
CA LEU A 14 53.02 28.43 19.07
C LEU A 14 52.25 29.71 19.40
N PRO A 15 50.94 29.63 19.74
CA PRO A 15 50.16 30.82 20.06
C PRO A 15 50.61 31.42 21.40
N GLU A 16 51.03 32.69 21.37
CA GLU A 16 51.52 33.41 22.53
C GLU A 16 50.36 33.96 23.37
N LYS A 17 50.44 33.77 24.68
CA LYS A 17 49.50 34.31 25.67
C LYS A 17 50.07 35.55 26.34
N GLU A 18 49.25 36.58 26.53
CA GLU A 18 49.60 37.78 27.28
C GLU A 18 48.55 38.03 28.38
N PRO A 19 48.95 38.28 29.64
CA PRO A 19 48.02 38.37 30.76
C PRO A 19 47.05 39.54 30.60
N LEU A 20 45.78 39.26 30.83
CA LEU A 20 44.69 40.20 30.58
C LEU A 20 44.57 41.19 31.74
N GLN A 21 45.10 42.40 31.56
CA GLN A 21 44.94 43.50 32.52
C GLN A 21 43.54 44.12 32.43
N PHE A 22 42.94 44.45 33.58
CA PHE A 22 41.63 45.13 33.62
C PHE A 22 41.47 46.09 34.79
N GLU A 23 40.89 47.26 34.52
CA GLU A 23 40.55 48.25 35.54
C GLU A 23 39.27 47.84 36.29
N VAL A 24 39.25 48.06 37.61
CA VAL A 24 38.10 47.78 38.48
C VAL A 24 37.70 49.10 39.14
N GLN A 25 36.47 49.54 38.90
CA GLN A 25 35.94 50.79 39.44
C GLN A 25 35.19 50.52 40.75
N LEU A 26 35.78 50.93 41.88
CA LEU A 26 35.31 50.61 43.24
C LEU A 26 34.73 51.83 43.98
N ASN A 27 34.08 52.72 43.24
CA ASN A 27 33.57 53.99 43.75
C ASN A 27 32.50 53.77 44.84
N GLY A 28 32.86 54.04 46.10
CA GLY A 28 31.96 53.92 47.26
C GLY A 28 31.94 52.54 47.94
N ALA A 29 32.86 51.62 47.59
CA ALA A 29 33.00 50.34 48.28
C ALA A 29 33.74 50.48 49.64
N PRO A 30 33.37 49.73 50.70
CA PRO A 30 34.14 49.63 51.94
C PRO A 30 35.54 49.06 51.73
N ASP A 31 36.52 49.51 52.53
CA ASP A 31 37.94 49.15 52.39
C ASP A 31 38.21 47.63 52.40
N GLU A 32 37.46 46.87 53.20
CA GLU A 32 37.54 45.39 53.25
C GLU A 32 37.19 44.74 51.90
N ILE A 33 36.17 45.26 51.22
CA ILE A 33 35.74 44.82 49.89
C ILE A 33 36.75 45.29 48.83
N VAL A 34 37.31 46.50 48.99
CA VAL A 34 38.37 47.00 48.11
C VAL A 34 39.60 46.08 48.15
N GLN A 35 40.07 45.69 49.34
CA GLN A 35 41.17 44.74 49.49
C GLN A 35 40.85 43.36 48.89
N LEU A 36 39.65 42.82 49.15
CA LEU A 36 39.22 41.53 48.60
C LEU A 36 39.18 41.55 47.06
N VAL A 37 38.62 42.60 46.46
CA VAL A 37 38.54 42.72 44.99
C VAL A 37 39.91 43.00 44.37
N HIS A 38 40.83 43.69 45.04
CA HIS A 38 42.21 43.78 44.59
C HIS A 38 42.94 42.43 44.60
N ASN A 39 42.71 41.59 45.61
CA ASN A 39 43.25 40.22 45.64
C ASN A 39 42.66 39.35 44.51
N ILE A 40 41.33 39.41 44.29
CA ILE A 40 40.67 38.70 43.18
C ILE A 40 41.17 39.23 41.83
N LYS A 41 41.40 40.55 41.69
CA LYS A 41 42.01 41.14 40.50
C LYS A 41 43.43 40.58 40.27
N GLN A 42 44.28 40.55 41.29
CA GLN A 42 45.66 40.04 41.16
C GLN A 42 45.68 38.56 40.72
N VAL A 43 44.75 37.74 41.23
CA VAL A 43 44.56 36.36 40.77
C VAL A 43 44.02 36.33 39.33
N GLY A 44 43.04 37.18 39.01
CA GLY A 44 42.49 37.31 37.66
C GLY A 44 43.56 37.64 36.61
N GLU A 45 44.41 38.64 36.87
CA GLU A 45 45.51 39.02 35.97
C GLU A 45 46.66 37.99 35.90
N GLN A 46 46.67 36.97 36.77
CA GLN A 46 47.59 35.82 36.69
C GLN A 46 47.03 34.65 35.87
N PHE A 47 45.71 34.41 35.90
CA PHE A 47 45.07 33.28 35.23
C PHE A 47 44.39 33.63 33.91
N LEU A 48 43.96 34.88 33.72
CA LEU A 48 43.30 35.35 32.52
C LEU A 48 44.30 35.94 31.52
N TYR A 49 44.06 35.68 30.24
CA TYR A 49 44.95 36.06 29.15
C TYR A 49 44.12 36.42 27.92
N HIS A 50 44.78 37.07 26.96
CA HIS A 50 44.33 37.14 25.57
C HIS A 50 45.40 36.52 24.66
N TRP A 51 45.11 36.37 23.37
CA TRP A 51 46.12 35.95 22.40
C TRP A 51 46.92 37.17 21.96
N LYS A 52 48.23 37.14 22.21
CA LYS A 52 49.17 38.15 21.71
C LYS A 52 49.47 37.92 20.22
N THR A 53 49.74 36.67 19.88
CA THR A 53 49.86 36.19 18.51
C THR A 53 49.15 34.83 18.41
N PHE A 54 48.22 34.68 17.47
CA PHE A 54 47.56 33.40 17.18
C PHE A 54 47.83 33.01 15.71
N PRO A 55 48.94 32.30 15.42
CA PRO A 55 49.35 31.99 14.06
C PRO A 55 48.47 30.90 13.45
N ILE A 56 47.45 31.32 12.70
CA ILE A 56 46.59 30.40 11.93
C ILE A 56 47.37 29.84 10.73
N VAL A 57 48.00 28.69 10.93
CA VAL A 57 48.67 27.87 9.92
C VAL A 57 47.79 26.65 9.64
N LEU A 58 47.38 26.45 8.39
CA LEU A 58 46.60 25.28 7.98
C LEU A 58 47.49 24.03 7.93
N PRO A 59 46.92 22.80 7.99
CA PRO A 59 47.61 21.58 7.60
C PRO A 59 48.28 21.71 6.23
N SER A 60 49.43 21.05 6.05
CA SER A 60 50.12 21.04 4.75
C SER A 60 49.31 20.23 3.74
N PRO A 61 49.30 20.61 2.44
CA PRO A 61 48.71 19.80 1.38
C PRO A 61 49.28 18.38 1.39
N VAL A 62 48.43 17.37 1.16
CA VAL A 62 48.88 15.96 1.06
C VAL A 62 49.85 15.75 -0.12
N ASN A 63 49.83 16.66 -1.10
CA ASN A 63 50.73 16.71 -2.25
C ASN A 63 51.93 17.70 -2.10
N ALA A 64 52.25 18.15 -0.88
CA ALA A 64 53.43 19.00 -0.65
C ALA A 64 54.73 18.17 -0.66
N ILE A 65 55.57 18.35 -1.67
CA ILE A 65 56.87 17.65 -1.79
C ILE A 65 57.85 18.15 -0.72
N GLU A 66 58.41 17.24 0.08
CA GLU A 66 59.43 17.53 1.10
C GLU A 66 60.79 17.91 0.48
N THR A 67 60.99 19.18 0.14
CA THR A 67 62.30 19.68 -0.30
C THR A 67 63.22 20.02 0.88
N GLY A 68 63.77 19.02 1.57
CA GLY A 68 64.66 19.27 2.72
C GLY A 68 65.29 18.06 3.42
N GLY A 69 66.21 17.34 2.78
CA GLY A 69 67.03 16.31 3.44
C GLY A 69 68.32 15.97 2.66
N PRO A 70 69.50 15.82 3.30
CA PRO A 70 70.76 15.61 2.60
C PRO A 70 70.98 14.14 2.18
N LEU A 71 71.46 13.94 0.94
CA LEU A 71 71.71 12.63 0.34
C LEU A 71 72.99 11.96 0.88
N THR A 72 72.90 10.67 1.22
CA THR A 72 74.05 9.81 1.52
C THR A 72 74.22 8.68 0.49
N SER A 73 75.14 8.89 -0.45
CA SER A 73 75.98 7.89 -1.14
C SER A 73 75.42 6.47 -1.40
N SER A 74 74.95 6.25 -2.63
CA SER A 74 75.38 5.16 -3.53
C SER A 74 74.68 5.32 -4.89
N ALA A 75 75.19 4.93 -6.04
CA ALA A 75 76.50 4.61 -6.63
C ALA A 75 76.16 3.76 -7.88
N ASP A 76 77.02 3.78 -8.90
CA ASP A 76 76.92 2.99 -10.16
C ASP A 76 75.72 3.34 -11.11
N ILE A 77 75.85 3.95 -12.31
CA ILE A 77 76.78 3.82 -13.48
C ILE A 77 76.45 2.57 -14.33
N PRO A 78 76.43 2.59 -15.70
CA PRO A 78 76.66 3.65 -16.71
C PRO A 78 75.33 3.96 -17.51
N TYR A 79 75.19 4.63 -18.68
CA TYR A 79 75.95 5.50 -19.64
C TYR A 79 74.87 6.29 -20.49
N ILE A 80 75.03 7.41 -21.24
CA ILE A 80 76.12 8.13 -21.97
C ILE A 80 76.46 7.49 -23.34
N THR A 81 76.46 8.14 -24.52
CA THR A 81 76.05 9.48 -25.03
C THR A 81 75.58 9.32 -26.52
N VAL A 82 75.63 10.17 -27.58
CA VAL A 82 76.30 11.46 -27.93
C VAL A 82 75.61 12.15 -29.16
N SER A 83 75.84 13.46 -29.33
CA SER A 83 75.93 14.24 -30.61
C SER A 83 74.70 14.42 -31.53
N SER A 84 74.48 15.57 -32.19
CA SER A 84 74.96 16.98 -32.06
C SER A 84 73.94 17.88 -32.79
N GLY A 85 73.56 19.08 -32.31
CA GLY A 85 74.30 20.35 -32.43
C GLY A 85 73.72 21.19 -33.60
N GLU A 86 73.65 22.53 -33.62
CA GLU A 86 73.95 23.59 -32.64
C GLU A 86 73.11 24.84 -33.00
N GLY A 87 72.83 25.75 -32.04
CA GLY A 87 72.10 26.99 -32.31
C GLY A 87 71.61 27.76 -31.08
N SER A 88 72.36 28.80 -30.67
CA SER A 88 72.00 29.74 -29.59
C SER A 88 71.05 30.86 -30.13
N SER A 89 70.33 31.68 -29.35
CA SER A 89 70.48 31.98 -27.92
C SER A 89 69.20 32.48 -27.23
N THR A 90 69.00 32.06 -25.97
CA THR A 90 68.37 32.82 -24.85
C THR A 90 67.03 33.55 -25.05
N LEU A 91 65.95 32.95 -24.53
CA LEU A 91 64.98 33.70 -23.70
C LEU A 91 64.30 32.76 -22.67
N ALA A 92 65.05 32.39 -21.62
CA ALA A 92 64.57 31.51 -20.55
C ALA A 92 63.58 32.21 -19.62
N ARG A 93 62.31 32.35 -20.06
CA ARG A 93 61.22 32.81 -19.20
C ARG A 93 60.90 31.71 -18.18
N ARG A 94 61.07 32.00 -16.88
CA ARG A 94 60.64 31.10 -15.78
C ARG A 94 59.16 30.71 -15.97
N CYS A 95 58.89 29.44 -16.30
CA CYS A 95 57.58 28.86 -16.14
C CYS A 95 57.32 28.65 -14.65
N GLY A 96 56.77 29.67 -13.99
CA GLY A 96 56.11 29.47 -12.71
C GLY A 96 54.89 28.59 -12.93
N SER A 97 54.94 27.34 -12.47
CA SER A 97 53.79 26.45 -12.50
C SER A 97 52.66 27.07 -11.68
N ARG A 98 51.52 27.32 -12.32
CA ARG A 98 50.26 27.41 -11.57
C ARG A 98 50.04 26.03 -10.94
N PRO A 99 49.64 25.92 -9.66
CA PRO A 99 49.18 24.65 -9.13
C PRO A 99 47.99 24.20 -9.99
N ALA A 100 48.00 22.95 -10.45
CA ALA A 100 46.91 22.40 -11.24
C ALA A 100 45.61 22.44 -10.42
N SER A 101 44.52 22.94 -11.00
CA SER A 101 43.24 22.95 -10.29
C SER A 101 42.62 21.56 -10.39
N LEU A 102 42.00 21.06 -9.32
CA LEU A 102 41.28 19.78 -9.37
C LEU A 102 40.08 19.78 -10.34
N ARG A 103 39.70 20.96 -10.83
CA ARG A 103 38.76 21.16 -11.95
C ARG A 103 39.28 20.61 -13.28
N ASP A 104 40.60 20.55 -13.45
CA ASP A 104 41.26 20.08 -14.68
C ASP A 104 41.35 18.53 -14.77
N LEU A 105 40.86 17.81 -13.74
CA LEU A 105 40.81 16.33 -13.71
C LEU A 105 39.75 15.72 -14.64
N PHE A 106 38.68 16.45 -14.95
CA PHE A 106 37.45 15.88 -15.54
C PHE A 106 37.03 16.63 -16.81
N VAL A 107 37.84 16.51 -17.87
CA VAL A 107 37.54 17.16 -19.16
C VAL A 107 36.49 16.33 -19.92
N THR A 108 35.31 16.92 -20.12
CA THR A 108 34.23 16.32 -20.92
C THR A 108 34.59 16.28 -22.42
N PRO A 109 34.45 15.14 -23.12
CA PRO A 109 34.63 15.08 -24.57
C PRO A 109 33.56 15.91 -25.29
N SER A 110 33.90 16.52 -26.42
CA SER A 110 32.94 17.23 -27.26
C SER A 110 32.04 16.26 -28.02
N PHE A 111 30.74 16.51 -27.97
CA PHE A 111 29.73 15.80 -28.77
C PHE A 111 29.58 16.37 -30.20
N ASP A 112 30.26 17.49 -30.48
CA ASP A 112 30.26 18.20 -31.77
C ASP A 112 31.18 17.51 -32.81
N GLU A 113 31.02 16.20 -32.98
CA GLU A 113 31.76 15.42 -33.99
C GLU A 113 31.10 15.42 -35.38
N LEU A 114 29.85 15.90 -35.49
CA LEU A 114 29.01 15.64 -36.67
C LEU A 114 29.55 16.28 -37.96
N ASP A 115 30.16 17.46 -37.88
CA ASP A 115 30.86 18.08 -39.01
C ASP A 115 32.03 17.21 -39.50
N ALA A 116 32.81 16.65 -38.58
CA ALA A 116 33.92 15.74 -38.91
C ALA A 116 33.44 14.38 -39.44
N VAL A 117 32.33 13.85 -38.93
CA VAL A 117 31.70 12.60 -39.43
C VAL A 117 31.14 12.78 -40.85
N ALA A 118 30.65 13.97 -41.19
CA ALA A 118 30.03 14.27 -42.47
C ALA A 118 31.03 14.60 -43.60
N ILE A 119 32.28 14.94 -43.28
CA ILE A 119 33.32 15.37 -44.22
C ILE A 119 34.30 14.23 -44.52
N ASP A 120 34.79 14.15 -45.76
CA ASP A 120 35.81 13.21 -46.21
C ASP A 120 37.23 13.82 -46.11
N THR A 121 38.29 13.03 -46.26
CA THR A 121 39.70 13.49 -46.07
C THR A 121 40.16 14.58 -47.04
N SER A 122 39.37 14.88 -48.06
CA SER A 122 39.55 15.96 -49.04
C SER A 122 38.75 17.24 -48.75
N GLY A 123 37.97 17.29 -47.66
CA GLY A 123 37.12 18.43 -47.30
C GLY A 123 35.71 18.42 -47.94
N GLU A 124 35.40 17.46 -48.82
CA GLU A 124 34.07 17.31 -49.43
C GLU A 124 33.11 16.47 -48.57
N PRO A 125 31.80 16.77 -48.53
CA PRO A 125 30.85 16.00 -47.74
C PRO A 125 30.56 14.60 -48.31
N ARG A 126 30.71 13.61 -47.43
CA ARG A 126 30.78 12.17 -47.67
C ARG A 126 29.47 11.59 -48.20
N ARG A 127 29.56 10.70 -49.19
CA ARG A 127 28.39 10.04 -49.83
C ARG A 127 27.91 8.84 -49.02
N LEU A 128 26.61 8.54 -49.10
CA LEU A 128 26.02 7.36 -48.46
C LEU A 128 26.50 6.06 -49.13
N THR A 129 26.78 5.04 -48.30
CA THR A 129 27.18 3.69 -48.74
C THR A 129 25.99 2.87 -49.26
N ALA A 130 26.27 1.79 -50.00
CA ALA A 130 25.23 0.89 -50.52
C ALA A 130 24.32 0.32 -49.41
N LYS A 131 24.88 -0.12 -48.27
CA LYS A 131 24.12 -0.63 -47.12
C LYS A 131 23.21 0.43 -46.50
N GLN A 132 23.70 1.66 -46.35
CA GLN A 132 22.89 2.78 -45.85
C GLN A 132 21.75 3.12 -46.81
N LEU A 133 21.99 3.12 -48.12
CA LEU A 133 20.95 3.34 -49.14
C LEU A 133 19.89 2.23 -49.15
N GLU A 134 20.26 0.98 -48.84
CA GLU A 134 19.34 -0.15 -48.73
C GLU A 134 18.46 -0.07 -47.46
N ALA A 135 19.06 0.16 -46.29
CA ALA A 135 18.32 0.39 -45.04
C ALA A 135 17.34 1.58 -45.16
N LEU A 136 17.78 2.66 -45.82
CA LEU A 136 16.98 3.85 -46.12
C LEU A 136 15.82 3.52 -47.08
N ARG A 137 16.01 2.60 -48.04
CA ARG A 137 14.94 2.11 -48.92
C ARG A 137 13.89 1.28 -48.16
N GLU A 138 14.31 0.44 -47.23
CA GLU A 138 13.39 -0.41 -46.45
C GLU A 138 12.65 0.37 -45.34
N ARG A 139 13.36 1.24 -44.61
CA ARG A 139 12.91 1.81 -43.33
C ARG A 139 12.91 3.34 -43.28
N GLY A 140 13.41 4.04 -44.30
CA GLY A 140 13.57 5.50 -44.27
C GLY A 140 14.63 5.97 -43.25
N GLU A 141 15.46 5.05 -42.77
CA GLU A 141 16.44 5.24 -41.70
C GLU A 141 17.81 4.68 -42.11
N PHE A 142 18.90 5.30 -41.67
CA PHE A 142 20.27 4.82 -41.89
C PHE A 142 21.17 5.12 -40.70
N GLU A 143 22.24 4.34 -40.58
CA GLU A 143 23.18 4.40 -39.45
C GLU A 143 24.57 4.86 -39.92
N VAL A 144 25.23 5.70 -39.13
CA VAL A 144 26.58 6.24 -39.40
C VAL A 144 27.45 6.02 -38.17
N PRO A 145 28.63 5.39 -38.27
CA PRO A 145 29.52 5.23 -37.12
C PRO A 145 30.03 6.58 -36.61
N SER A 146 30.16 6.70 -35.29
CA SER A 146 30.83 7.81 -34.61
C SER A 146 32.36 7.75 -34.86
N LEU A 147 33.02 8.91 -34.77
CA LEU A 147 34.48 9.04 -34.76
C LEU A 147 35.03 9.13 -33.33
N ASN A 148 34.38 9.91 -32.47
CA ASN A 148 34.80 10.10 -31.07
C ASN A 148 34.44 8.91 -30.17
N PHE A 149 33.42 8.12 -30.54
CA PHE A 149 32.82 7.08 -29.69
C PHE A 149 32.79 5.71 -30.41
N PRO A 150 33.88 4.93 -30.37
CA PRO A 150 33.99 3.68 -31.12
C PRO A 150 32.91 2.67 -30.72
N GLY A 151 32.35 1.99 -31.72
CA GLY A 151 31.24 1.05 -31.54
C GLY A 151 29.84 1.68 -31.54
N GLN A 152 29.71 3.01 -31.35
CA GLN A 152 28.41 3.69 -31.41
C GLN A 152 28.07 4.17 -32.83
N VAL A 153 26.76 4.25 -33.12
CA VAL A 153 26.22 4.76 -34.39
C VAL A 153 25.18 5.86 -34.17
N HIS A 154 25.18 6.85 -35.05
CA HIS A 154 24.10 7.83 -35.19
C HIS A 154 23.05 7.27 -36.16
N ARG A 155 21.81 7.01 -35.69
CA ARG A 155 20.71 6.61 -36.56
C ARG A 155 19.86 7.81 -36.96
N TRP A 156 19.79 8.05 -38.26
CA TRP A 156 19.12 9.18 -38.89
C TRP A 156 17.83 8.75 -39.57
N ARG A 157 16.74 9.49 -39.35
CA ARG A 157 15.45 9.36 -40.06
C ARG A 157 15.35 10.42 -41.14
N LEU A 158 14.95 10.03 -42.34
CA LEU A 158 14.47 10.98 -43.34
C LEU A 158 13.08 11.50 -42.96
N SER A 159 12.75 12.72 -43.39
CA SER A 159 11.40 13.23 -43.20
C SER A 159 10.38 12.34 -43.93
N ALA A 160 9.24 12.10 -43.30
CA ALA A 160 8.17 11.28 -43.88
C ALA A 160 7.53 11.90 -45.15
N LEU A 161 7.93 13.12 -45.51
CA LEU A 161 7.68 13.72 -46.82
C LEU A 161 8.66 13.18 -47.87
N LEU A 162 9.97 13.18 -47.58
CA LEU A 162 11.02 12.78 -48.52
C LEU A 162 10.95 11.27 -48.81
N GLN A 163 11.22 10.41 -47.82
CA GLN A 163 11.15 8.95 -47.95
C GLN A 163 10.79 8.31 -46.61
N ARG A 164 9.86 7.34 -46.61
CA ARG A 164 9.32 6.68 -45.41
C ARG A 164 9.82 5.24 -45.24
N GLY A 165 10.18 4.59 -46.35
CA GLY A 165 10.60 3.19 -46.38
C GLY A 165 9.45 2.22 -46.66
N ALA A 166 9.75 1.15 -47.40
CA ALA A 166 8.78 0.14 -47.81
C ALA A 166 8.09 -0.57 -46.63
N LEU A 167 8.85 -0.97 -45.59
CA LEU A 167 8.31 -1.70 -44.43
C LEU A 167 7.36 -0.81 -43.61
N ASN A 168 7.79 0.41 -43.28
CA ASN A 168 6.96 1.39 -42.56
C ASN A 168 5.67 1.74 -43.34
N THR A 169 5.75 1.79 -44.67
CA THR A 169 4.61 2.09 -45.53
C THR A 169 3.63 0.90 -45.60
N HIS A 170 4.15 -0.34 -45.65
CA HIS A 170 3.35 -1.57 -45.49
C HIS A 170 2.69 -1.65 -44.10
N ASP A 171 3.40 -1.29 -43.03
CA ASP A 171 2.83 -1.25 -41.68
C ASP A 171 1.70 -0.23 -41.53
N THR A 172 1.76 0.90 -42.26
CA THR A 172 0.61 1.81 -42.34
C THR A 172 -0.57 1.23 -43.11
N LEU A 173 -0.33 0.48 -44.21
CA LEU A 173 -1.40 -0.22 -44.94
C LEU A 173 -2.08 -1.28 -44.06
N LEU A 174 -1.31 -2.08 -43.30
CA LEU A 174 -1.87 -3.04 -42.33
C LEU A 174 -2.69 -2.36 -41.23
N SER A 175 -2.37 -1.12 -40.89
CA SER A 175 -3.07 -0.32 -39.88
C SER A 175 -4.36 0.30 -40.42
N ASP A 176 -4.35 0.81 -41.66
CA ASP A 176 -5.55 1.25 -42.39
C ASP A 176 -6.51 0.07 -42.60
N LEU A 177 -5.98 -1.10 -43.00
CA LEU A 177 -6.75 -2.33 -43.19
C LEU A 177 -7.37 -2.82 -41.87
N ALA A 178 -6.65 -2.72 -40.75
CA ALA A 178 -7.21 -2.99 -39.42
C ALA A 178 -8.31 -1.97 -39.04
N LEU A 179 -8.16 -0.69 -39.39
CA LEU A 179 -9.18 0.34 -39.16
C LEU A 179 -10.44 0.09 -39.98
N ALA A 180 -10.32 -0.25 -41.27
CA ALA A 180 -11.46 -0.64 -42.10
C ALA A 180 -12.14 -1.91 -41.57
N LEU A 181 -11.36 -2.95 -41.28
CA LEU A 181 -11.86 -4.22 -40.75
C LEU A 181 -12.53 -4.08 -39.37
N ARG A 182 -12.15 -3.07 -38.56
CA ARG A 182 -12.85 -2.71 -37.31
C ARG A 182 -14.29 -2.29 -37.58
N PHE A 183 -14.58 -1.57 -38.65
CA PHE A 183 -15.95 -1.15 -38.95
C PHE A 183 -16.87 -2.35 -39.27
N ILE A 184 -16.33 -3.37 -39.93
CA ILE A 184 -17.07 -4.60 -40.26
C ILE A 184 -17.13 -5.56 -39.04
N ILE A 185 -15.98 -5.98 -38.51
CA ILE A 185 -15.93 -7.03 -37.48
C ILE A 185 -16.39 -6.53 -36.10
N VAL A 186 -16.19 -5.25 -35.77
CA VAL A 186 -16.53 -4.70 -34.44
C VAL A 186 -17.78 -3.85 -34.50
N THR A 187 -17.82 -2.75 -35.26
CA THR A 187 -18.95 -1.80 -35.12
C THR A 187 -20.23 -2.29 -35.78
N ALA A 188 -20.20 -2.86 -36.98
CA ALA A 188 -21.38 -3.48 -37.60
C ALA A 188 -21.90 -4.65 -36.75
N LYS A 189 -21.03 -5.58 -36.33
CA LYS A 189 -21.41 -6.64 -35.38
C LYS A 189 -22.01 -6.08 -34.08
N ALA A 190 -21.47 -4.99 -33.52
CA ALA A 190 -22.03 -4.36 -32.33
C ALA A 190 -23.42 -3.75 -32.57
N ARG A 191 -23.70 -3.19 -33.76
CA ARG A 191 -25.05 -2.76 -34.13
C ARG A 191 -26.04 -3.94 -34.25
N LEU A 192 -25.57 -5.16 -34.44
CA LEU A 192 -26.42 -6.35 -34.39
C LEU A 192 -26.55 -6.89 -32.95
N VAL A 193 -25.43 -7.16 -32.25
CA VAL A 193 -25.36 -8.04 -31.05
C VAL A 193 -24.68 -7.38 -29.83
N SER A 194 -24.84 -6.07 -29.62
CA SER A 194 -24.29 -5.34 -28.45
C SER A 194 -25.33 -5.11 -27.35
N HIS A 195 -24.84 -4.83 -26.14
CA HIS A 195 -25.61 -4.30 -25.00
C HIS A 195 -26.24 -2.91 -25.23
N PHE A 196 -25.67 -2.10 -26.14
CA PHE A 196 -26.02 -0.68 -26.34
C PHE A 196 -26.17 -0.37 -27.83
N PHE A 197 -27.28 0.30 -28.18
CA PHE A 197 -27.68 0.72 -29.54
C PHE A 197 -27.45 -0.40 -30.58
N SER A 198 -28.32 -1.42 -30.53
CA SER A 198 -28.22 -2.63 -31.34
C SER A 198 -29.59 -3.28 -31.60
N VAL A 199 -29.65 -4.24 -32.52
CA VAL A 199 -30.85 -5.04 -32.78
C VAL A 199 -31.18 -5.97 -31.61
N THR A 200 -30.21 -6.65 -30.99
CA THR A 200 -30.50 -7.48 -29.79
C THR A 200 -30.95 -6.67 -28.60
N LYS A 201 -30.41 -5.45 -28.40
CA LYS A 201 -30.89 -4.56 -27.33
C LYS A 201 -32.28 -3.99 -27.67
N ALA A 202 -32.58 -3.72 -28.93
CA ALA A 202 -33.92 -3.33 -29.38
C ALA A 202 -34.95 -4.44 -29.15
N ALA A 203 -34.63 -5.69 -29.49
CA ALA A 203 -35.49 -6.84 -29.19
C ALA A 203 -35.67 -7.00 -27.66
N SER A 204 -34.60 -6.84 -26.88
CA SER A 204 -34.67 -6.86 -25.41
C SER A 204 -35.51 -5.71 -24.85
N SER A 205 -35.37 -4.46 -25.31
CA SER A 205 -36.16 -3.32 -24.83
C SER A 205 -37.61 -3.41 -25.28
N LEU A 206 -37.88 -3.94 -26.47
CA LEU A 206 -39.23 -4.21 -26.96
C LEU A 206 -39.89 -5.30 -26.11
N ILE A 207 -39.20 -6.42 -25.84
CA ILE A 207 -39.69 -7.47 -24.93
C ILE A 207 -39.87 -6.91 -23.51
N THR A 208 -38.93 -6.13 -22.98
CA THR A 208 -39.08 -5.48 -21.66
C THR A 208 -40.18 -4.42 -21.65
N GLY A 209 -40.45 -3.72 -22.75
CA GLY A 209 -41.54 -2.75 -22.89
C GLY A 209 -42.90 -3.44 -22.94
N PHE A 210 -43.01 -4.55 -23.68
CA PHE A 210 -44.19 -5.41 -23.67
C PHE A 210 -44.38 -6.10 -22.31
N ILE A 211 -43.31 -6.52 -21.63
CA ILE A 211 -43.38 -7.06 -20.26
C ILE A 211 -43.79 -5.97 -19.27
N LYS A 212 -43.20 -4.76 -19.28
CA LYS A 212 -43.67 -3.61 -18.49
C LYS A 212 -45.17 -3.35 -18.70
N LEU A 213 -45.62 -3.35 -19.95
CA LEU A 213 -47.02 -3.13 -20.30
C LEU A 213 -47.92 -4.30 -19.87
N LEU A 214 -47.43 -5.54 -19.93
CA LEU A 214 -48.11 -6.74 -19.44
C LEU A 214 -48.15 -6.79 -17.90
N ASP A 215 -47.09 -6.37 -17.21
CA ASP A 215 -47.00 -6.27 -15.75
C ASP A 215 -48.00 -5.22 -15.22
N ILE A 216 -48.15 -4.10 -15.94
CA ILE A 216 -49.17 -3.06 -15.66
C ILE A 216 -50.60 -3.56 -15.94
N ILE A 217 -50.79 -4.47 -16.90
CA ILE A 217 -52.12 -5.02 -17.25
C ILE A 217 -52.52 -6.21 -16.37
N LEU A 218 -51.56 -7.06 -15.96
CA LEU A 218 -51.79 -8.28 -15.18
C LEU A 218 -51.46 -8.13 -13.69
N GLY A 219 -50.77 -7.07 -13.29
CA GLY A 219 -50.38 -6.82 -11.89
C GLY A 219 -49.38 -7.85 -11.35
N VAL A 220 -48.46 -8.37 -12.17
CA VAL A 220 -47.44 -9.34 -11.73
C VAL A 220 -46.30 -8.57 -11.06
N PRO A 221 -46.11 -8.66 -9.73
CA PRO A 221 -44.99 -7.97 -9.09
C PRO A 221 -43.69 -8.68 -9.47
N SER A 222 -42.71 -7.94 -10.00
CA SER A 222 -41.34 -8.43 -10.08
C SER A 222 -40.74 -8.44 -8.67
N VAL A 223 -41.02 -9.50 -7.89
CA VAL A 223 -40.59 -9.66 -6.49
C VAL A 223 -39.06 -9.88 -6.41
N GLN A 224 -38.31 -8.81 -6.66
CA GLN A 224 -36.94 -8.70 -6.20
C GLN A 224 -36.99 -8.56 -4.68
N ALA A 225 -36.63 -9.63 -3.97
CA ALA A 225 -36.56 -9.60 -2.52
C ALA A 225 -35.50 -8.58 -2.07
N HIS A 226 -35.95 -7.39 -1.64
CA HIS A 226 -35.10 -6.48 -0.88
C HIS A 226 -34.49 -7.27 0.28
N ASN A 227 -33.18 -7.12 0.45
CA ASN A 227 -32.36 -7.87 1.40
C ASN A 227 -32.20 -9.39 1.12
N LEU A 228 -32.34 -9.85 -0.14
CA LEU A 228 -32.00 -11.23 -0.52
C LEU A 228 -30.57 -11.60 -0.13
N GLU A 229 -29.59 -10.74 -0.41
CA GLU A 229 -28.18 -10.98 -0.09
C GLU A 229 -27.94 -11.06 1.44
N GLY A 230 -28.58 -10.19 2.23
CA GLY A 230 -28.50 -10.26 3.69
C GLY A 230 -29.12 -11.52 4.27
N LYS A 231 -30.27 -11.97 3.71
CA LYS A 231 -30.89 -13.25 4.09
C LYS A 231 -30.06 -14.45 3.64
N LEU A 232 -29.49 -14.42 2.44
CA LEU A 232 -28.59 -15.47 1.94
C LEU A 232 -27.34 -15.57 2.81
N ARG A 233 -26.78 -14.44 3.25
CA ARG A 233 -25.65 -14.38 4.18
C ARG A 233 -26.01 -14.85 5.59
N GLU A 234 -27.24 -14.61 6.06
CA GLU A 234 -27.74 -15.10 7.35
C GLU A 234 -28.02 -16.62 7.31
N GLU A 235 -28.61 -17.15 6.25
CA GLU A 235 -28.78 -18.60 6.10
C GLU A 235 -27.44 -19.32 5.82
N ARG A 236 -26.50 -18.67 5.13
CA ARG A 236 -25.09 -19.13 5.00
C ARG A 236 -24.41 -19.21 6.37
N SER A 237 -24.52 -18.19 7.21
CA SER A 237 -23.88 -18.19 8.54
C SER A 237 -24.52 -19.22 9.49
N ARG A 238 -25.86 -19.40 9.42
CA ARG A 238 -26.59 -20.50 10.08
C ARG A 238 -26.08 -21.87 9.57
N TYR A 239 -25.99 -22.06 8.26
CA TYR A 239 -25.49 -23.29 7.63
C TYR A 239 -24.00 -23.55 7.89
N LEU A 240 -23.20 -22.56 8.30
CA LEU A 240 -21.82 -22.80 8.75
C LEU A 240 -21.72 -23.37 10.17
N VAL A 241 -22.73 -23.20 11.03
CA VAL A 241 -22.63 -23.57 12.47
C VAL A 241 -23.65 -24.61 12.96
N ALA A 242 -24.77 -24.82 12.25
CA ALA A 242 -25.89 -25.64 12.71
C ALA A 242 -25.53 -27.06 13.26
N GLU A 243 -24.65 -27.80 12.59
CA GLU A 243 -24.24 -29.17 13.01
C GLU A 243 -23.33 -29.23 14.24
N LEU A 244 -22.92 -28.09 14.83
CA LEU A 244 -22.04 -28.08 16.00
C LEU A 244 -22.77 -28.60 17.25
N VAL A 245 -22.02 -29.10 18.22
CA VAL A 245 -22.51 -29.59 19.53
C VAL A 245 -21.80 -28.81 20.63
N CYS A 246 -22.50 -28.43 21.69
CA CYS A 246 -21.87 -27.76 22.84
C CYS A 246 -20.94 -28.76 23.57
N ARG A 247 -19.78 -28.29 24.04
CA ARG A 247 -18.87 -29.12 24.83
C ARG A 247 -19.47 -29.32 26.25
N PRO A 248 -19.49 -30.54 26.82
CA PRO A 248 -20.33 -30.85 27.99
C PRO A 248 -20.03 -30.06 29.27
N GLU A 249 -18.78 -29.63 29.51
CA GLU A 249 -18.45 -28.76 30.65
C GLU A 249 -19.07 -27.34 30.55
N TYR A 250 -19.68 -27.01 29.40
CA TYR A 250 -20.35 -25.74 29.12
C TYR A 250 -21.87 -25.87 28.92
N GLU A 251 -22.46 -27.05 29.17
CA GLU A 251 -23.91 -27.27 29.07
C GLU A 251 -24.70 -26.42 30.09
N ASP A 252 -24.21 -26.32 31.34
CA ASP A 252 -24.73 -25.39 32.35
C ASP A 252 -24.69 -23.92 31.89
N SER A 253 -23.62 -23.52 31.18
CA SER A 253 -23.48 -22.16 30.65
C SER A 253 -24.46 -21.89 29.51
N LEU A 254 -24.72 -22.90 28.67
CA LEU A 254 -25.74 -22.85 27.62
C LEU A 254 -27.14 -22.68 28.23
N GLU A 255 -27.50 -23.45 29.26
CA GLU A 255 -28.77 -23.29 29.96
C GLU A 255 -28.92 -21.88 30.56
N VAL A 256 -27.90 -21.38 31.26
CA VAL A 256 -27.91 -20.04 31.88
C VAL A 256 -28.10 -18.93 30.83
N LEU A 257 -27.39 -19.01 29.70
CA LEU A 257 -27.53 -18.07 28.58
C LEU A 257 -28.95 -18.12 27.98
N CYS A 258 -29.49 -19.31 27.73
CA CYS A 258 -30.82 -19.48 27.16
C CYS A 258 -31.92 -19.04 28.14
N LEU A 259 -31.76 -19.26 29.45
CA LEU A 259 -32.64 -18.75 30.50
C LEU A 259 -32.58 -17.21 30.59
N PHE A 260 -31.39 -16.60 30.47
CA PHE A 260 -31.24 -15.15 30.41
C PHE A 260 -31.98 -14.54 29.20
N VAL A 261 -31.74 -15.04 27.98
CA VAL A 261 -32.42 -14.52 26.78
C VAL A 261 -33.93 -14.72 26.86
N ARG A 262 -34.40 -15.87 27.36
CA ARG A 262 -35.84 -16.11 27.63
C ARG A 262 -36.42 -15.17 28.69
N ARG A 263 -35.63 -14.67 29.64
CA ARG A 263 -36.04 -13.68 30.65
C ARG A 263 -36.14 -12.27 30.06
N GLN A 264 -35.15 -11.86 29.27
CA GLN A 264 -35.14 -10.55 28.62
C GLN A 264 -36.24 -10.43 27.55
N LEU A 265 -36.47 -11.49 26.75
CA LEU A 265 -37.60 -11.53 25.81
C LEU A 265 -38.98 -11.45 26.50
N ARG A 266 -39.12 -11.95 27.74
CA ARG A 266 -40.35 -11.78 28.54
C ARG A 266 -40.49 -10.34 29.05
N ARG A 267 -39.42 -9.76 29.60
CA ARG A 267 -39.39 -8.35 30.05
C ARG A 267 -39.73 -7.38 28.93
N ALA A 268 -39.11 -7.54 27.77
CA ALA A 268 -39.36 -6.72 26.58
C ALA A 268 -40.81 -6.81 26.06
N ALA A 269 -41.57 -7.85 26.45
CA ALA A 269 -42.98 -8.02 26.14
C ALA A 269 -43.93 -7.50 27.25
N THR A 270 -43.42 -7.12 28.43
CA THR A 270 -44.22 -6.66 29.58
C THR A 270 -43.87 -5.25 30.08
N GLU A 271 -42.69 -4.73 29.75
CA GLU A 271 -42.14 -3.46 30.24
C GLU A 271 -41.68 -2.58 29.06
N LYS A 272 -41.56 -1.26 29.26
CA LYS A 272 -40.97 -0.36 28.25
C LYS A 272 -39.46 -0.64 28.15
N PHE A 273 -39.06 -1.34 27.10
CA PHE A 273 -37.70 -1.83 26.90
C PHE A 273 -36.74 -0.71 26.45
N GLU A 274 -35.94 -0.19 27.38
CA GLU A 274 -34.86 0.79 27.13
C GLU A 274 -33.50 0.07 27.10
N VAL A 275 -33.04 -0.32 25.91
CA VAL A 275 -31.85 -1.18 25.71
C VAL A 275 -30.60 -0.65 26.42
N GLU A 276 -30.38 0.66 26.38
CA GLU A 276 -29.19 1.34 26.93
C GLU A 276 -29.07 1.22 28.45
N ARG A 277 -30.17 0.91 29.17
CA ARG A 277 -30.17 0.76 30.64
C ARG A 277 -29.78 -0.62 31.13
N GLU A 278 -30.02 -1.67 30.34
CA GLU A 278 -29.78 -3.06 30.75
C GLU A 278 -28.32 -3.52 30.58
N ALA A 279 -27.45 -2.70 29.97
CA ALA A 279 -25.99 -2.92 29.90
C ALA A 279 -25.27 -2.87 31.28
N SER A 280 -26.03 -2.76 32.37
CA SER A 280 -25.59 -2.69 33.77
C SER A 280 -25.72 -4.02 34.53
N HIS A 281 -25.98 -5.13 33.83
CA HIS A 281 -26.14 -6.47 34.42
C HIS A 281 -24.82 -7.27 34.43
N PRO A 282 -24.63 -8.19 35.39
CA PRO A 282 -23.40 -8.99 35.50
C PRO A 282 -23.17 -9.87 34.27
N PRO A 283 -21.90 -10.17 33.92
CA PRO A 283 -21.56 -10.89 32.70
C PRO A 283 -22.18 -12.29 32.66
N VAL A 284 -22.99 -12.55 31.64
CA VAL A 284 -23.61 -13.86 31.38
C VAL A 284 -22.56 -14.77 30.74
N PRO A 285 -22.34 -16.00 31.23
CA PRO A 285 -21.40 -16.92 30.63
C PRO A 285 -21.87 -17.31 29.21
N VAL A 286 -20.95 -17.23 28.25
CA VAL A 286 -21.17 -17.63 26.85
C VAL A 286 -20.28 -18.85 26.57
N PRO A 287 -20.79 -19.95 25.99
CA PRO A 287 -19.95 -21.06 25.56
C PRO A 287 -19.16 -20.68 24.30
N TYR A 288 -17.85 -20.96 24.31
CA TYR A 288 -16.92 -20.67 23.20
C TYR A 288 -16.30 -21.93 22.57
N LEU A 289 -16.53 -23.10 23.16
CA LEU A 289 -15.98 -24.40 22.76
C LEU A 289 -17.10 -25.34 22.29
N PHE A 290 -16.92 -25.93 21.11
CA PHE A 290 -17.90 -26.77 20.43
C PHE A 290 -17.23 -27.99 19.79
N TYR A 291 -17.99 -29.02 19.45
CA TYR A 291 -17.54 -30.14 18.62
C TYR A 291 -18.25 -30.16 17.27
N THR A 292 -17.53 -30.58 16.23
CA THR A 292 -18.11 -31.02 14.95
C THR A 292 -18.73 -32.43 15.07
N PRO A 293 -19.63 -32.84 14.14
CA PRO A 293 -20.14 -34.22 14.09
C PRO A 293 -19.07 -35.31 13.92
N LYS A 294 -17.84 -34.93 13.55
CA LYS A 294 -16.68 -35.83 13.41
C LYS A 294 -15.78 -35.89 14.66
N GLY A 295 -16.16 -35.21 15.74
CA GLY A 295 -15.40 -35.16 16.99
C GLY A 295 -14.21 -34.19 16.99
N CYS A 296 -13.97 -33.44 15.90
CA CYS A 296 -12.99 -32.34 15.92
C CYS A 296 -13.54 -31.21 16.81
N GLU A 297 -12.70 -30.72 17.73
CA GLU A 297 -12.98 -29.54 18.54
C GLU A 297 -12.96 -28.26 17.68
N VAL A 298 -13.79 -27.29 18.05
CA VAL A 298 -13.95 -25.99 17.41
C VAL A 298 -13.92 -24.92 18.49
N ASP A 299 -12.89 -24.09 18.44
CA ASP A 299 -12.64 -23.04 19.43
C ASP A 299 -12.87 -21.66 18.81
N LEU A 300 -13.78 -20.93 19.44
CA LEU A 300 -14.21 -19.60 19.03
C LEU A 300 -13.90 -18.53 20.11
N ARG A 301 -12.99 -18.81 21.05
CA ARG A 301 -12.57 -17.84 22.10
C ARG A 301 -12.05 -16.53 21.53
N LEU A 302 -11.50 -16.52 20.30
CA LEU A 302 -11.09 -15.30 19.58
C LEU A 302 -12.25 -14.34 19.21
N PHE A 303 -13.52 -14.75 19.35
CA PHE A 303 -14.67 -13.85 19.20
C PHE A 303 -14.93 -13.01 20.47
N SER A 304 -14.31 -13.36 21.60
CA SER A 304 -14.42 -12.64 22.87
C SER A 304 -13.73 -11.27 22.79
N LYS A 305 -14.51 -10.21 23.06
CA LYS A 305 -14.05 -8.81 23.13
C LYS A 305 -12.86 -8.66 24.09
N ASP A 306 -12.89 -9.33 25.24
CA ASP A 306 -11.89 -9.13 26.29
C ASP A 306 -10.59 -9.92 26.08
N ILE A 307 -10.65 -11.07 25.42
CA ILE A 307 -9.44 -11.81 25.00
C ILE A 307 -8.72 -11.00 23.91
N MET A 308 -9.44 -10.56 22.87
CA MET A 308 -8.84 -9.76 21.79
C MET A 308 -8.35 -8.39 22.29
N ARG A 309 -9.11 -7.70 23.16
CA ARG A 309 -8.70 -6.44 23.80
C ARG A 309 -7.36 -6.55 24.53
N LYS A 310 -7.07 -7.69 25.16
CA LYS A 310 -5.78 -7.95 25.85
C LYS A 310 -4.68 -8.42 24.88
N ALA A 311 -5.02 -9.27 23.90
CA ALA A 311 -4.05 -9.81 22.95
C ALA A 311 -3.53 -8.77 21.94
N LEU A 312 -4.38 -7.85 21.47
CA LEU A 312 -4.05 -6.84 20.44
C LEU A 312 -2.77 -6.03 20.72
N PRO A 313 -2.57 -5.38 21.88
CA PRO A 313 -1.33 -4.62 22.14
C PRO A 313 -0.08 -5.51 22.18
N ILE A 314 -0.21 -6.77 22.64
CA ILE A 314 0.89 -7.74 22.68
C ILE A 314 1.25 -8.19 21.26
N LEU A 315 0.24 -8.46 20.41
CA LEU A 315 0.41 -8.77 18.99
C LEU A 315 1.08 -7.62 18.22
N MET A 316 0.67 -6.37 18.46
CA MET A 316 1.32 -5.20 17.85
C MET A 316 2.81 -5.10 18.23
N ASN A 317 3.14 -5.32 19.51
CA ASN A 317 4.54 -5.36 19.98
C ASN A 317 5.35 -6.49 19.30
N ILE A 318 4.77 -7.69 19.13
CA ILE A 318 5.42 -8.80 18.40
C ILE A 318 5.64 -8.43 16.93
N LEU A 319 4.65 -7.87 16.24
CA LEU A 319 4.76 -7.47 14.83
C LEU A 319 5.78 -6.34 14.63
N GLU A 320 5.83 -5.37 15.53
CA GLU A 320 6.84 -4.30 15.55
C GLU A 320 8.24 -4.80 15.89
N ARG A 321 8.38 -5.86 16.69
CA ARG A 321 9.67 -6.47 17.03
C ARG A 321 10.20 -7.31 15.87
N GLU A 322 9.40 -8.23 15.34
CA GLU A 322 9.80 -9.19 14.32
C GLU A 322 9.89 -8.59 12.91
N THR A 323 9.68 -7.28 12.74
CA THR A 323 10.03 -6.52 11.52
C THR A 323 11.43 -5.90 11.55
N ARG A 324 12.10 -5.80 12.72
CA ARG A 324 13.35 -5.03 12.89
C ARG A 324 14.62 -5.87 12.64
N GLY A 325 15.67 -5.21 12.15
CA GLY A 325 17.06 -5.69 12.14
C GLY A 325 17.44 -6.80 11.14
N TRP A 326 16.55 -7.72 10.77
CA TRP A 326 16.92 -8.88 9.94
C TRP A 326 16.65 -8.72 8.43
N PHE A 327 15.61 -7.96 8.06
CA PHE A 327 15.08 -7.89 6.70
C PHE A 327 16.13 -7.52 5.65
N LEU A 328 16.96 -6.49 5.91
CA LEU A 328 17.98 -6.00 4.98
C LEU A 328 19.02 -7.09 4.66
N HIS A 329 19.61 -7.69 5.69
CA HIS A 329 20.64 -8.73 5.54
C HIS A 329 20.10 -10.01 4.88
N PHE A 330 18.87 -10.43 5.22
CA PHE A 330 18.23 -11.61 4.62
C PHE A 330 17.93 -11.37 3.13
N ARG A 331 17.36 -10.20 2.79
CA ARG A 331 17.11 -9.76 1.42
C ARG A 331 18.41 -9.73 0.59
N GLU A 332 19.46 -9.10 1.11
CA GLU A 332 20.71 -8.88 0.37
C GLU A 332 21.46 -10.20 0.14
N ARG A 333 21.46 -11.10 1.13
CA ARG A 333 21.93 -12.48 0.95
C ARG A 333 21.14 -13.21 -0.13
N LEU A 334 19.81 -13.21 -0.05
CA LEU A 334 18.97 -14.00 -0.95
C LEU A 334 19.01 -13.46 -2.39
N ILE A 335 19.07 -12.13 -2.58
CA ILE A 335 19.34 -11.53 -3.90
C ILE A 335 20.70 -12.00 -4.45
N SER A 336 21.76 -12.04 -3.63
CA SER A 336 23.07 -12.55 -4.06
C SER A 336 23.00 -14.03 -4.46
N ASP A 337 22.35 -14.87 -3.65
CA ASP A 337 22.22 -16.32 -3.90
C ASP A 337 21.37 -16.62 -5.15
N LEU A 338 20.37 -15.80 -5.49
CA LEU A 338 19.61 -15.93 -6.74
C LEU A 338 20.33 -15.35 -7.97
N ARG A 339 21.10 -14.28 -7.81
CA ARG A 339 21.94 -13.74 -8.90
C ARG A 339 23.06 -14.69 -9.31
N GLN A 340 23.63 -15.44 -8.36
CA GLN A 340 24.56 -16.54 -8.65
C GLN A 340 23.93 -17.64 -9.52
N LYS A 341 22.61 -17.90 -9.38
CA LYS A 341 21.85 -18.83 -10.23
C LYS A 341 21.52 -18.29 -11.64
N LYS A 342 21.81 -17.01 -11.93
CA LYS A 342 21.51 -16.32 -13.20
C LYS A 342 20.02 -16.26 -13.56
N LEU A 343 19.15 -16.11 -12.56
CA LEU A 343 17.73 -15.81 -12.76
C LEU A 343 17.55 -14.36 -13.26
N PRO A 344 16.48 -14.04 -14.02
CA PRO A 344 16.15 -12.68 -14.41
C PRO A 344 15.61 -11.88 -13.21
N ASP A 345 15.89 -10.56 -13.16
CA ASP A 345 15.53 -9.73 -12.00
C ASP A 345 14.01 -9.76 -11.67
N ASP A 346 13.12 -9.89 -12.66
CA ASP A 346 11.66 -10.07 -12.45
C ASP A 346 11.31 -11.33 -11.63
N GLU A 347 12.04 -12.44 -11.84
CA GLU A 347 11.82 -13.69 -11.10
C GLU A 347 12.52 -13.63 -9.73
N ILE A 348 13.67 -12.95 -9.64
CA ILE A 348 14.35 -12.67 -8.37
C ILE A 348 13.46 -11.81 -7.46
N GLU A 349 12.84 -10.73 -7.97
CA GLU A 349 11.93 -9.89 -7.19
C GLU A 349 10.79 -10.71 -6.60
N LYS A 350 10.20 -11.62 -7.38
CA LYS A 350 9.11 -12.47 -6.91
C LYS A 350 9.58 -13.52 -5.89
N GLU A 351 10.67 -14.23 -6.16
CA GLU A 351 11.19 -15.28 -5.26
C GLU A 351 11.68 -14.67 -3.94
N VAL A 352 12.31 -13.48 -3.98
CA VAL A 352 12.71 -12.74 -2.76
C VAL A 352 11.49 -12.26 -1.97
N ASN A 353 10.49 -11.64 -2.60
CA ASN A 353 9.30 -11.18 -1.89
C ASN A 353 8.52 -12.36 -1.25
N GLU A 354 8.40 -13.50 -1.94
CA GLU A 354 7.76 -14.70 -1.35
C GLU A 354 8.59 -15.28 -0.19
N ALA A 355 9.92 -15.38 -0.34
CA ALA A 355 10.80 -15.89 0.71
C ALA A 355 10.85 -14.98 1.94
N VAL A 356 10.92 -13.66 1.75
CA VAL A 356 10.88 -12.65 2.81
C VAL A 356 9.56 -12.73 3.59
N MET A 357 8.42 -12.82 2.91
CA MET A 357 7.13 -12.89 3.59
C MET A 357 6.97 -14.22 4.33
N LYS A 358 7.48 -15.33 3.79
CA LYS A 358 7.51 -16.63 4.48
C LYS A 358 8.36 -16.57 5.77
N GLU A 359 9.60 -16.09 5.68
CA GLU A 359 10.54 -15.93 6.80
C GLU A 359 9.93 -15.04 7.91
N TYR A 360 9.27 -13.95 7.53
CA TYR A 360 8.55 -13.07 8.47
C TYR A 360 7.40 -13.78 9.18
N LEU A 361 6.57 -14.54 8.46
CA LEU A 361 5.45 -15.26 9.05
C LEU A 361 5.94 -16.36 10.02
N GLU A 362 6.98 -17.11 9.66
CA GLU A 362 7.58 -18.11 10.55
C GLU A 362 8.13 -17.47 11.84
N ARG A 363 8.77 -16.29 11.75
CA ARG A 363 9.19 -15.49 12.90
C ARG A 363 8.02 -15.04 13.76
N VAL A 364 7.01 -14.39 13.17
CA VAL A 364 5.81 -13.91 13.88
C VAL A 364 5.06 -15.04 14.59
N TYR A 365 4.86 -16.19 13.92
CA TYR A 365 4.23 -17.35 14.55
C TYR A 365 5.07 -17.92 15.70
N SER A 366 6.41 -17.99 15.57
CA SER A 366 7.29 -18.39 16.66
C SER A 366 7.28 -17.39 17.83
N GLY A 367 7.15 -16.09 17.56
CA GLY A 367 7.01 -15.04 18.57
C GLY A 367 5.71 -15.16 19.36
N ILE A 368 4.59 -15.43 18.69
CA ILE A 368 3.28 -15.65 19.31
C ILE A 368 3.28 -16.93 20.16
N LEU A 369 3.86 -18.03 19.67
CA LEU A 369 3.94 -19.30 20.38
C LEU A 369 4.95 -19.30 21.55
N SER A 370 5.96 -18.41 21.52
CA SER A 370 6.94 -18.29 22.61
C SER A 370 6.50 -17.34 23.71
N ASN A 371 5.81 -16.24 23.40
CA ASN A 371 5.33 -15.22 24.35
C ASN A 371 4.56 -15.83 25.54
N ALA A 372 4.82 -15.32 26.75
CA ALA A 372 4.20 -15.79 28.00
C ALA A 372 2.85 -15.10 28.28
N GLU A 373 2.76 -13.78 28.09
CA GLU A 373 1.55 -12.98 28.31
C GLU A 373 0.36 -13.49 27.48
N LEU A 374 0.61 -13.99 26.26
CA LEU A 374 -0.42 -14.62 25.40
C LEU A 374 -0.86 -16.01 25.87
N LYS A 375 -0.05 -16.72 26.69
CA LYS A 375 -0.41 -17.99 27.32
C LYS A 375 -1.19 -17.76 28.61
N ASP A 376 -0.88 -16.70 29.34
CA ASP A 376 -1.60 -16.27 30.55
C ASP A 376 -3.05 -15.85 30.26
N LEU A 377 -3.39 -15.54 29.00
CA LEU A 377 -4.78 -15.33 28.57
C LEU A 377 -5.61 -16.63 28.58
N GLY A 378 -4.98 -17.80 28.51
CA GLY A 378 -5.63 -19.11 28.52
C GLY A 378 -4.94 -20.15 27.63
N GLU A 379 -5.06 -21.42 28.03
CA GLU A 379 -4.49 -22.57 27.31
C GLU A 379 -4.92 -22.61 25.83
N GLY A 380 -3.96 -22.79 24.92
CA GLY A 380 -4.19 -22.85 23.47
C GLY A 380 -4.37 -21.52 22.73
N ILE A 381 -4.56 -20.38 23.41
CA ILE A 381 -4.93 -19.11 22.74
C ILE A 381 -3.84 -18.61 21.77
N SER A 382 -2.56 -18.77 22.10
CA SER A 382 -1.45 -18.43 21.19
C SER A 382 -1.43 -19.29 19.93
N GLN A 383 -1.82 -20.57 20.01
CA GLN A 383 -1.97 -21.44 18.83
C GLN A 383 -3.15 -21.00 17.96
N LEU A 384 -4.30 -20.69 18.56
CA LEU A 384 -5.49 -20.22 17.83
C LEU A 384 -5.22 -18.91 17.08
N LEU A 385 -4.47 -17.98 17.67
CA LEU A 385 -4.06 -16.74 17.01
C LEU A 385 -3.19 -17.01 15.78
N VAL A 386 -2.29 -18.01 15.84
CA VAL A 386 -1.49 -18.45 14.70
C VAL A 386 -2.36 -19.12 13.63
N GLU A 387 -3.23 -20.07 14.01
CA GLU A 387 -4.10 -20.80 13.08
C GLU A 387 -5.09 -19.86 12.34
N GLN A 388 -5.64 -18.87 13.05
CA GLN A 388 -6.52 -17.84 12.48
C GLN A 388 -5.77 -16.94 11.49
N ALA A 389 -4.55 -16.49 11.82
CA ALA A 389 -3.73 -15.69 10.90
C ALA A 389 -3.28 -16.50 9.68
N GLN A 390 -2.88 -17.76 9.88
CA GLN A 390 -2.55 -18.69 8.79
C GLN A 390 -3.74 -18.91 7.86
N ALA A 391 -4.94 -19.14 8.41
CA ALA A 391 -6.16 -19.28 7.61
C ALA A 391 -6.41 -18.06 6.70
N VAL A 392 -6.32 -16.84 7.24
CA VAL A 392 -6.49 -15.60 6.46
C VAL A 392 -5.43 -15.48 5.37
N VAL A 393 -4.14 -15.68 5.70
CA VAL A 393 -3.04 -15.60 4.72
C VAL A 393 -3.19 -16.64 3.60
N LEU A 394 -3.57 -17.88 3.92
CA LEU A 394 -3.77 -18.96 2.93
C LEU A 394 -4.99 -18.69 2.05
N MET A 395 -6.07 -18.12 2.58
CA MET A 395 -7.24 -17.70 1.80
C MET A 395 -6.90 -16.54 0.84
N HIS A 396 -6.10 -15.56 1.26
CA HIS A 396 -5.59 -14.52 0.34
C HIS A 396 -4.67 -15.11 -0.74
N ARG A 397 -3.71 -15.97 -0.36
CA ARG A 397 -2.83 -16.68 -1.30
C ARG A 397 -3.61 -17.52 -2.32
N ALA A 398 -4.73 -18.13 -1.93
CA ALA A 398 -5.61 -18.85 -2.85
C ALA A 398 -6.23 -17.95 -3.93
N VAL A 399 -6.68 -16.74 -3.54
CA VAL A 399 -7.19 -15.73 -4.47
C VAL A 399 -6.08 -15.25 -5.42
N GLU A 400 -4.89 -14.94 -4.91
CA GLU A 400 -3.73 -14.55 -5.70
C GLU A 400 -3.31 -15.63 -6.71
N ASN A 401 -3.30 -16.91 -6.30
CA ASN A 401 -3.02 -18.03 -7.19
C ASN A 401 -4.01 -18.08 -8.37
N VAL A 402 -5.31 -17.87 -8.13
CA VAL A 402 -6.32 -17.86 -9.20
C VAL A 402 -6.19 -16.61 -10.09
N GLN A 403 -5.87 -15.45 -9.52
CA GLN A 403 -5.57 -14.24 -10.30
C GLN A 403 -4.32 -14.43 -11.18
N GLN A 404 -3.26 -15.07 -10.68
CA GLN A 404 -2.06 -15.40 -11.46
C GLN A 404 -2.35 -16.44 -12.57
N LYS A 405 -3.28 -17.38 -12.34
CA LYS A 405 -3.77 -18.28 -13.40
C LYS A 405 -4.51 -17.51 -14.50
N LEU A 406 -5.39 -16.56 -14.11
CA LEU A 406 -6.10 -15.68 -15.05
C LEU A 406 -5.16 -14.79 -15.86
N THR A 407 -4.18 -14.11 -15.25
CA THR A 407 -3.24 -13.25 -15.99
C THR A 407 -2.43 -14.06 -17.00
N LYS A 408 -1.85 -15.20 -16.60
CA LYS A 408 -1.13 -16.11 -17.51
C LYS A 408 -2.01 -16.64 -18.66
N ALA A 409 -3.28 -16.95 -18.41
CA ALA A 409 -4.25 -17.33 -19.45
C ALA A 409 -4.54 -16.16 -20.42
N LYS A 410 -4.74 -14.95 -19.88
CA LYS A 410 -5.00 -13.71 -20.65
C LYS A 410 -3.80 -13.33 -21.53
N GLU A 411 -2.58 -13.51 -21.04
CA GLU A 411 -1.35 -13.21 -21.77
C GLU A 411 -0.98 -14.24 -22.84
N SER A 412 -1.04 -15.53 -22.51
CA SER A 412 -0.84 -16.60 -23.51
C SER A 412 -1.89 -16.53 -24.63
N LEU A 413 -3.14 -16.19 -24.30
CA LEU A 413 -4.19 -15.90 -25.28
C LEU A 413 -3.85 -14.66 -26.13
N LYS A 414 -3.42 -13.55 -25.52
CA LYS A 414 -2.97 -12.31 -26.21
C LYS A 414 -1.81 -12.57 -27.18
N GLN A 415 -0.83 -13.39 -26.79
CA GLN A 415 0.27 -13.83 -27.66
C GLN A 415 -0.25 -14.72 -28.81
N ARG A 416 -1.08 -15.73 -28.50
CA ARG A 416 -1.70 -16.63 -29.50
C ARG A 416 -2.50 -15.86 -30.55
N LEU A 417 -3.32 -14.89 -30.12
CA LEU A 417 -4.12 -14.04 -31.02
C LEU A 417 -3.27 -13.11 -31.90
N LYS A 418 -2.14 -12.59 -31.40
CA LYS A 418 -1.16 -11.86 -32.22
C LYS A 418 -0.55 -12.76 -33.30
N LYS A 419 -0.18 -14.00 -32.95
CA LYS A 419 0.45 -14.96 -33.88
C LYS A 419 -0.53 -15.48 -34.96
N THR A 420 -1.79 -15.76 -34.60
CA THR A 420 -2.76 -16.31 -35.56
C THR A 420 -3.46 -15.25 -36.42
N HIS A 421 -3.62 -14.01 -35.93
CA HIS A 421 -4.43 -12.99 -36.59
C HIS A 421 -3.77 -11.59 -36.58
N PRO A 422 -2.60 -11.39 -37.22
CA PRO A 422 -1.78 -10.18 -37.10
C PRO A 422 -2.47 -8.86 -37.49
N ILE A 423 -3.48 -8.90 -38.37
CA ILE A 423 -4.30 -7.73 -38.74
C ILE A 423 -5.39 -7.49 -37.67
N ARG A 424 -6.09 -8.53 -37.22
CA ARG A 424 -7.18 -8.39 -36.22
C ARG A 424 -6.62 -8.02 -34.84
N SER A 425 -5.43 -8.49 -34.48
CA SER A 425 -4.78 -8.15 -33.20
C SER A 425 -4.36 -6.68 -33.09
N ARG A 426 -4.22 -5.95 -34.22
CA ARG A 426 -4.04 -4.49 -34.22
C ARG A 426 -5.33 -3.74 -33.86
N ILE A 427 -6.49 -4.38 -34.01
CA ILE A 427 -7.80 -3.81 -33.63
C ILE A 427 -7.96 -3.94 -32.11
N GLY A 428 -7.45 -2.96 -31.37
CA GLY A 428 -7.52 -2.90 -29.90
C GLY A 428 -8.89 -3.25 -29.29
N PRO A 429 -10.04 -2.75 -29.83
CA PRO A 429 -11.37 -3.18 -29.38
C PRO A 429 -11.63 -4.69 -29.54
N TRP A 430 -11.33 -5.27 -30.69
CA TRP A 430 -11.54 -6.70 -30.97
C TRP A 430 -10.65 -7.58 -30.07
N LEU A 431 -9.40 -7.16 -29.85
CA LEU A 431 -8.50 -7.88 -28.95
C LEU A 431 -9.01 -7.83 -27.50
N ARG A 432 -9.47 -6.66 -27.03
CA ARG A 432 -10.09 -6.54 -25.69
C ARG A 432 -11.37 -7.36 -25.57
N ASP A 433 -12.26 -7.35 -26.55
CA ASP A 433 -13.49 -8.15 -26.50
C ASP A 433 -13.19 -9.67 -26.51
N ARG A 434 -12.13 -10.11 -27.21
CA ARG A 434 -11.69 -11.52 -27.17
C ARG A 434 -11.00 -11.91 -25.86
N LEU A 435 -10.27 -10.99 -25.22
CA LEU A 435 -9.71 -11.23 -23.89
C LEU A 435 -10.81 -11.20 -22.83
N ARG A 436 -11.77 -10.26 -22.89
CA ARG A 436 -12.90 -10.20 -21.97
C ARG A 436 -13.77 -11.44 -22.06
N SER A 437 -14.13 -11.93 -23.25
CA SER A 437 -14.95 -13.15 -23.30
C SER A 437 -14.23 -14.44 -22.88
N ALA A 438 -12.89 -14.48 -22.92
CA ALA A 438 -12.14 -15.57 -22.30
C ALA A 438 -12.05 -15.42 -20.78
N GLU A 439 -12.00 -14.19 -20.28
CA GLU A 439 -12.08 -13.84 -18.86
C GLU A 439 -13.49 -14.11 -18.30
N GLU A 440 -14.56 -13.79 -19.03
CA GLU A 440 -15.96 -14.16 -18.74
C GLU A 440 -16.08 -15.70 -18.62
N SER A 441 -15.59 -16.47 -19.61
CA SER A 441 -15.59 -17.95 -19.51
C SER A 441 -14.72 -18.48 -18.37
N PHE A 442 -13.54 -17.90 -18.11
CA PHE A 442 -12.71 -18.30 -16.98
C PHE A 442 -13.39 -17.99 -15.64
N ILE A 443 -14.05 -16.84 -15.49
CA ILE A 443 -14.88 -16.51 -14.33
C ILE A 443 -15.99 -17.57 -14.15
N GLU A 444 -16.60 -18.03 -15.25
CA GLU A 444 -17.68 -19.03 -15.23
C GLU A 444 -17.22 -20.44 -14.88
N GLU A 445 -16.08 -20.89 -15.40
CA GLU A 445 -15.46 -22.20 -15.15
C GLU A 445 -14.83 -22.25 -13.75
N CYS A 446 -14.10 -21.19 -13.36
CA CYS A 446 -13.34 -21.10 -12.11
C CYS A 446 -14.16 -20.49 -10.95
N LYS A 447 -15.50 -20.49 -11.03
CA LYS A 447 -16.46 -19.90 -10.06
C LYS A 447 -16.22 -20.22 -8.59
N TRP A 448 -15.61 -21.37 -8.31
CA TRP A 448 -15.34 -21.90 -6.95
C TRP A 448 -13.85 -22.21 -6.71
N SER A 449 -12.99 -21.95 -7.70
CA SER A 449 -11.57 -22.34 -7.66
C SER A 449 -10.78 -21.71 -6.51
N ALA A 450 -11.15 -20.51 -6.05
CA ALA A 450 -10.52 -19.87 -4.90
C ALA A 450 -10.85 -20.59 -3.57
N HIS A 451 -12.10 -21.07 -3.41
CA HIS A 451 -12.48 -21.94 -2.28
C HIS A 451 -11.75 -23.29 -2.34
N GLU A 452 -11.68 -23.89 -3.53
CA GLU A 452 -11.08 -25.20 -3.74
C GLU A 452 -9.54 -25.15 -3.55
N GLU A 453 -8.88 -24.09 -4.00
CA GLU A 453 -7.46 -23.83 -3.70
C GLU A 453 -7.22 -23.52 -2.22
N ALA A 454 -8.08 -22.72 -1.58
CA ALA A 454 -7.99 -22.43 -0.14
C ALA A 454 -8.16 -23.70 0.71
N LEU A 455 -9.07 -24.59 0.34
CA LEU A 455 -9.24 -25.90 0.98
C LEU A 455 -7.96 -26.74 0.89
N ILE A 456 -7.33 -26.81 -0.28
CA ILE A 456 -6.06 -27.53 -0.48
C ILE A 456 -4.95 -26.92 0.39
N LEU A 457 -4.81 -25.59 0.39
CA LEU A 457 -3.79 -24.89 1.17
C LEU A 457 -3.97 -25.08 2.69
N CYS A 458 -5.19 -24.90 3.21
CA CYS A 458 -5.49 -25.08 4.63
C CYS A 458 -5.39 -26.56 5.08
N ASN A 459 -5.74 -27.51 4.22
CA ASN A 459 -5.58 -28.94 4.50
C ASN A 459 -4.10 -29.37 4.56
N ASN A 460 -3.26 -28.80 3.70
CA ASN A 460 -1.81 -29.04 3.71
C ASN A 460 -1.10 -28.46 4.96
N GLN A 461 -1.72 -27.48 5.63
CA GLN A 461 -1.27 -26.91 6.91
C GLN A 461 -2.08 -27.45 8.11
N HIS A 462 -2.86 -28.54 7.92
CA HIS A 462 -3.64 -29.22 8.94
C HIS A 462 -4.65 -28.35 9.74
N LEU A 463 -5.10 -27.21 9.18
CA LEU A 463 -6.04 -26.27 9.81
C LEU A 463 -7.48 -26.84 9.85
N SER A 464 -7.72 -27.82 10.71
CA SER A 464 -8.94 -28.64 10.77
C SER A 464 -10.24 -27.81 10.87
N GLN A 465 -10.28 -26.82 11.75
CA GLN A 465 -11.41 -25.89 11.94
C GLN A 465 -11.72 -25.11 10.66
N THR A 466 -10.69 -24.53 10.03
CA THR A 466 -10.83 -23.75 8.78
C THR A 466 -11.27 -24.62 7.61
N VAL A 467 -10.70 -25.83 7.46
CA VAL A 467 -11.07 -26.78 6.41
C VAL A 467 -12.53 -27.22 6.55
N TYR A 468 -13.02 -27.45 7.78
CA TYR A 468 -14.42 -27.78 8.03
C TYR A 468 -15.37 -26.67 7.58
N PHE A 469 -15.12 -25.42 7.99
CA PHE A 469 -15.97 -24.28 7.61
C PHE A 469 -15.89 -23.98 6.10
N LEU A 470 -14.70 -23.99 5.49
CA LEU A 470 -14.54 -23.82 4.03
C LEU A 470 -15.31 -24.89 3.23
N ASN A 471 -15.34 -26.13 3.71
CA ASN A 471 -16.02 -27.22 3.03
C ASN A 471 -17.55 -27.09 3.11
N ARG A 472 -18.09 -26.70 4.27
CA ARG A 472 -19.54 -26.36 4.41
C ARG A 472 -19.93 -25.12 3.60
N ASP A 473 -19.05 -24.12 3.53
CA ASP A 473 -19.28 -22.93 2.68
C ASP A 473 -19.39 -23.34 1.19
N LEU A 474 -18.55 -24.26 0.75
CA LEU A 474 -18.54 -24.78 -0.61
C LEU A 474 -19.73 -25.69 -0.93
N THR A 475 -20.23 -26.50 0.01
CA THR A 475 -21.45 -27.30 -0.22
C THR A 475 -22.70 -26.42 -0.28
N PHE A 476 -22.85 -25.47 0.65
CA PHE A 476 -23.95 -24.50 0.65
C PHE A 476 -24.07 -23.77 -0.69
N MET A 477 -22.95 -23.27 -1.21
CA MET A 477 -22.92 -22.50 -2.45
C MET A 477 -23.12 -23.35 -3.73
N LYS A 478 -23.21 -24.68 -3.60
CA LYS A 478 -23.49 -25.63 -4.69
C LYS A 478 -24.91 -26.22 -4.65
N GLU A 479 -25.65 -26.09 -3.55
CA GLU A 479 -27.01 -26.62 -3.37
C GLU A 479 -28.06 -25.50 -3.23
N VAL A 480 -29.08 -25.47 -4.11
CA VAL A 480 -30.13 -24.43 -4.08
C VAL A 480 -31.51 -25.07 -4.25
N VAL A 481 -32.42 -24.83 -3.31
CA VAL A 481 -33.82 -25.28 -3.33
C VAL A 481 -34.76 -24.14 -2.92
N ILE A 482 -35.96 -24.08 -3.51
CA ILE A 482 -36.93 -22.99 -3.37
C ILE A 482 -38.14 -23.45 -2.53
N PRO A 483 -38.54 -22.75 -1.46
CA PRO A 483 -39.69 -23.14 -0.62
C PRO A 483 -41.02 -22.50 -1.04
N TRP A 484 -42.13 -23.22 -0.83
CA TRP A 484 -43.52 -22.74 -0.93
C TRP A 484 -44.42 -23.46 0.09
N CYS A 485 -44.80 -22.79 1.20
CA CYS A 485 -45.93 -23.17 2.07
C CYS A 485 -46.34 -21.99 2.98
N SER A 486 -47.52 -22.04 3.60
CA SER A 486 -48.06 -20.98 4.47
C SER A 486 -48.95 -21.53 5.61
N PRO A 487 -48.99 -20.91 6.82
CA PRO A 487 -49.55 -21.57 8.01
C PRO A 487 -51.07 -21.67 8.08
N VAL A 488 -51.82 -20.75 7.44
CA VAL A 488 -53.28 -20.69 7.53
C VAL A 488 -53.89 -21.13 6.20
N SER A 489 -54.28 -22.39 6.12
CA SER A 489 -54.82 -23.00 4.90
C SER A 489 -55.76 -24.16 5.22
N ILE A 490 -56.54 -24.62 4.22
CA ILE A 490 -57.46 -25.77 4.33
C ILE A 490 -56.71 -27.05 4.78
N ARG A 491 -55.40 -27.16 4.49
CA ARG A 491 -54.52 -28.23 4.97
C ARG A 491 -54.45 -28.28 6.50
N ALA A 492 -54.48 -27.13 7.19
CA ALA A 492 -54.44 -27.05 8.65
C ALA A 492 -55.74 -27.49 9.34
N LEU A 493 -56.87 -27.46 8.62
CA LEU A 493 -58.16 -27.94 9.10
C LEU A 493 -58.27 -29.47 9.00
N LEU A 494 -57.82 -30.04 7.87
CA LEU A 494 -58.05 -31.45 7.52
C LEU A 494 -56.90 -32.40 7.90
N CYS A 495 -55.67 -31.93 8.09
CA CYS A 495 -54.56 -32.81 8.45
C CYS A 495 -54.64 -33.31 9.91
N VAL A 496 -54.66 -34.64 10.06
CA VAL A 496 -54.80 -35.36 11.34
C VAL A 496 -53.58 -35.22 12.26
N ASN A 497 -52.43 -34.82 11.71
CA ASN A 497 -51.17 -34.56 12.41
C ASN A 497 -50.69 -33.14 12.10
N PRO A 498 -49.88 -32.50 12.97
CA PRO A 498 -49.26 -31.22 12.67
C PRO A 498 -48.36 -31.35 11.43
N PHE A 499 -48.20 -30.25 10.67
CA PHE A 499 -47.36 -30.23 9.48
C PHE A 499 -46.39 -29.04 9.52
N THR A 500 -45.18 -29.27 9.03
CA THR A 500 -44.12 -28.27 8.91
C THR A 500 -44.19 -27.64 7.52
N PRO A 501 -44.45 -26.33 7.40
CA PRO A 501 -44.33 -25.62 6.13
C PRO A 501 -42.86 -25.49 5.69
N ASP A 502 -41.94 -25.47 6.65
CA ASP A 502 -40.50 -25.35 6.42
C ASP A 502 -39.82 -26.72 6.47
N LEU A 503 -38.72 -26.84 5.72
CA LEU A 503 -37.84 -27.99 5.73
C LEU A 503 -36.45 -27.56 6.23
N GLU A 504 -35.88 -28.33 7.16
CA GLU A 504 -34.48 -28.21 7.58
C GLU A 504 -33.66 -29.29 6.87
N LEU A 505 -32.45 -28.95 6.38
CA LEU A 505 -31.57 -29.94 5.80
C LEU A 505 -31.06 -30.90 6.88
N SER A 506 -31.00 -32.21 6.60
CA SER A 506 -30.36 -33.17 7.49
C SER A 506 -28.87 -32.87 7.62
N GLN A 507 -28.50 -32.48 8.83
CA GLN A 507 -27.14 -32.26 9.34
C GLN A 507 -26.35 -33.58 9.55
N VAL A 508 -26.82 -34.67 8.93
CA VAL A 508 -26.23 -36.02 9.00
C VAL A 508 -26.22 -36.67 7.61
N ASN A 509 -27.32 -36.51 6.84
CA ASN A 509 -27.54 -37.22 5.57
C ASN A 509 -27.67 -36.30 4.33
N GLY A 510 -27.69 -34.97 4.48
CA GLY A 510 -27.98 -34.02 3.39
C GLY A 510 -29.44 -34.06 2.87
N THR A 511 -30.30 -34.92 3.41
CA THR A 511 -31.71 -35.03 3.00
C THR A 511 -32.60 -34.00 3.71
N LEU A 512 -33.50 -33.31 3.01
CA LEU A 512 -34.46 -32.39 3.65
C LEU A 512 -35.42 -33.14 4.60
N PHE A 513 -35.51 -32.67 5.84
CA PHE A 513 -36.40 -33.16 6.90
C PHE A 513 -37.38 -32.06 7.36
N PRO A 514 -38.52 -32.41 7.99
CA PRO A 514 -39.49 -31.44 8.50
C PRO A 514 -38.92 -30.61 9.67
N ARG A 515 -38.87 -29.27 9.52
CA ARG A 515 -38.36 -28.35 10.56
C ARG A 515 -39.28 -28.32 11.77
N GLN A 516 -38.86 -28.93 12.90
CA GLN A 516 -39.76 -29.11 14.06
C GLN A 516 -40.25 -27.78 14.65
N SER A 517 -39.40 -26.75 14.69
CA SER A 517 -39.75 -25.39 15.14
C SER A 517 -40.80 -24.68 14.28
N SER A 518 -41.03 -25.13 13.04
CA SER A 518 -42.07 -24.62 12.14
C SER A 518 -43.42 -25.34 12.28
N SER A 519 -43.50 -26.39 13.10
CA SER A 519 -44.62 -27.32 13.19
C SER A 519 -45.97 -26.62 13.46
N THR A 520 -46.75 -26.38 12.39
CA THR A 520 -48.06 -25.75 12.51
C THR A 520 -49.08 -26.73 13.12
N PRO A 521 -49.75 -26.36 14.23
CA PRO A 521 -50.63 -27.27 14.94
C PRO A 521 -52.01 -27.29 14.29
N THR A 522 -52.39 -28.43 13.70
CA THR A 522 -53.74 -28.67 13.18
C THR A 522 -54.76 -28.84 14.31
N MET A 523 -56.06 -28.66 14.01
CA MET A 523 -57.16 -28.83 14.98
C MET A 523 -57.08 -30.16 15.76
N VAL A 524 -56.76 -31.26 15.08
CA VAL A 524 -56.67 -32.58 15.75
C VAL A 524 -55.46 -32.64 16.68
N SER A 525 -54.36 -31.97 16.32
CA SER A 525 -53.16 -31.88 17.17
C SER A 525 -53.38 -31.02 18.42
N THR A 526 -54.11 -29.89 18.31
CA THR A 526 -54.42 -29.01 19.45
C THR A 526 -55.37 -29.69 20.44
N LEU A 527 -56.37 -30.45 19.95
CA LEU A 527 -57.23 -31.28 20.80
C LEU A 527 -56.44 -32.38 21.55
N ARG A 528 -55.51 -33.09 20.88
CA ARG A 528 -54.59 -34.03 21.55
C ARG A 528 -53.65 -33.34 22.55
N SER A 529 -53.29 -32.08 22.31
CA SER A 529 -52.48 -31.28 23.24
C SER A 529 -53.28 -30.91 24.49
N LEU A 530 -54.51 -30.41 24.31
CA LEU A 530 -55.42 -30.08 25.40
C LEU A 530 -55.73 -31.30 26.29
N ALA A 531 -56.01 -32.46 25.71
CA ALA A 531 -56.22 -33.70 26.46
C ALA A 531 -55.00 -34.09 27.31
N ARG A 532 -53.78 -34.01 26.75
CA ARG A 532 -52.52 -34.25 27.49
C ARG A 532 -52.29 -33.20 28.57
N HIS A 533 -52.63 -31.93 28.33
CA HIS A 533 -52.53 -30.86 29.33
C HIS A 533 -53.49 -31.08 30.51
N ILE A 534 -54.72 -31.54 30.27
CA ILE A 534 -55.69 -31.90 31.32
C ILE A 534 -55.19 -33.09 32.14
N SER A 535 -54.63 -34.12 31.48
CA SER A 535 -53.99 -35.25 32.17
C SER A 535 -52.81 -34.77 33.04
N LYS A 536 -51.93 -33.91 32.52
CA LYS A 536 -50.77 -33.39 33.27
C LYS A 536 -51.18 -32.46 34.42
N ALA A 537 -52.20 -31.63 34.24
CA ALA A 537 -52.73 -30.73 35.28
C ALA A 537 -53.47 -31.48 36.40
N THR A 538 -54.05 -32.64 36.11
CA THR A 538 -54.66 -33.51 37.13
C THR A 538 -53.60 -34.31 37.88
N THR A 539 -52.66 -34.97 37.20
CA THR A 539 -51.57 -35.68 37.91
C THR A 539 -50.69 -34.76 38.77
N GLN A 540 -50.38 -33.54 38.29
CA GLN A 540 -49.61 -32.54 39.05
C GLN A 540 -50.36 -32.00 40.30
N PHE A 541 -51.69 -32.15 40.37
CA PHE A 541 -52.46 -31.82 41.56
C PHE A 541 -52.45 -32.98 42.57
N GLU A 542 -52.61 -34.21 42.08
CA GLU A 542 -52.54 -35.43 42.91
C GLU A 542 -51.15 -35.63 43.54
N SER A 543 -50.08 -35.26 42.82
CA SER A 543 -48.68 -35.46 43.23
C SER A 543 -48.11 -34.42 44.21
N LYS A 544 -48.86 -33.35 44.55
CA LYS A 544 -48.40 -32.34 45.53
C LYS A 544 -48.84 -32.73 46.94
N PRO A 545 -48.02 -32.53 47.99
CA PRO A 545 -48.45 -32.76 49.38
C PRO A 545 -49.58 -31.81 49.81
N ASP A 546 -50.36 -32.19 50.82
CA ASP A 546 -51.42 -31.35 51.38
C ASP A 546 -50.85 -30.24 52.27
N THR A 547 -50.91 -29.00 51.78
CA THR A 547 -50.49 -27.80 52.53
C THR A 547 -51.55 -26.69 52.49
N GLY A 548 -52.82 -27.05 52.21
CA GLY A 548 -53.92 -26.11 52.00
C GLY A 548 -54.90 -26.08 53.17
N PHE A 549 -55.52 -24.90 53.39
CA PHE A 549 -56.56 -24.67 54.41
C PHE A 549 -57.81 -25.57 54.24
N ILE A 550 -58.03 -26.12 53.06
CA ILE A 550 -59.06 -27.12 52.75
C ILE A 550 -58.36 -28.37 52.23
N GLY A 551 -58.42 -29.46 52.99
CA GLY A 551 -57.76 -30.74 52.67
C GLY A 551 -58.26 -31.36 51.36
N LYS A 552 -57.39 -32.12 50.69
CA LYS A 552 -57.58 -32.61 49.31
C LYS A 552 -58.95 -33.19 48.97
N GLY A 553 -59.68 -33.81 49.89
CA GLY A 553 -60.97 -34.46 49.60
C GLY A 553 -61.93 -33.59 48.77
N MET A 554 -62.20 -32.36 49.22
CA MET A 554 -63.08 -31.43 48.50
C MET A 554 -62.36 -30.73 47.34
N THR A 555 -61.12 -30.30 47.57
CA THR A 555 -60.29 -29.58 46.59
C THR A 555 -60.00 -30.42 45.33
N ARG A 556 -59.91 -31.75 45.46
CA ARG A 556 -59.78 -32.74 44.38
C ARG A 556 -61.00 -32.79 43.48
N GLN A 557 -62.22 -32.73 44.05
CA GLN A 557 -63.44 -32.68 43.25
C GLN A 557 -63.53 -31.35 42.49
N MET A 558 -63.25 -30.22 43.14
CA MET A 558 -63.21 -28.92 42.48
C MET A 558 -62.15 -28.85 41.36
N ASN A 559 -60.96 -29.43 41.58
CA ASN A 559 -59.92 -29.53 40.55
C ASN A 559 -60.28 -30.50 39.40
N LYS A 560 -61.02 -31.59 39.68
CA LYS A 560 -61.58 -32.45 38.63
C LYS A 560 -62.62 -31.70 37.79
N THR A 561 -63.57 -31.03 38.42
CA THR A 561 -64.57 -30.17 37.76
C THR A 561 -63.89 -29.11 36.89
N TRP A 562 -62.90 -28.39 37.43
CA TRP A 562 -62.20 -27.35 36.67
C TRP A 562 -61.38 -27.88 35.49
N ASN A 563 -60.67 -29.01 35.65
CA ASN A 563 -59.85 -29.53 34.55
C ASN A 563 -60.67 -30.33 33.51
N TYR A 564 -61.68 -31.12 33.91
CA TYR A 564 -62.47 -31.91 32.95
C TYR A 564 -63.67 -31.16 32.36
N ILE A 565 -64.33 -30.28 33.11
CA ILE A 565 -65.46 -29.48 32.60
C ILE A 565 -64.96 -28.10 32.13
N GLY A 566 -64.24 -27.37 32.99
CA GLY A 566 -63.77 -26.00 32.71
C GLY A 566 -62.68 -25.92 31.61
N LYS A 567 -61.70 -26.84 31.60
CA LYS A 567 -60.66 -26.90 30.55
C LYS A 567 -60.93 -27.99 29.51
N GLY A 568 -61.55 -29.10 29.91
CA GLY A 568 -61.95 -30.20 29.03
C GLY A 568 -63.12 -29.80 28.15
N VAL A 569 -64.36 -29.97 28.62
CA VAL A 569 -65.58 -29.69 27.84
C VAL A 569 -65.55 -28.29 27.23
N LEU A 570 -65.34 -27.24 28.03
CA LEU A 570 -65.31 -25.86 27.52
C LEU A 570 -64.14 -25.57 26.57
N GLY A 571 -62.97 -26.19 26.78
CA GLY A 571 -61.81 -26.01 25.90
C GLY A 571 -61.88 -26.82 24.60
N THR A 572 -62.46 -28.02 24.62
CA THR A 572 -62.70 -28.81 23.41
C THR A 572 -63.83 -28.22 22.58
N LEU A 573 -64.92 -27.71 23.20
CA LEU A 573 -65.88 -26.85 22.50
C LEU A 573 -65.19 -25.61 21.94
N GLY A 574 -64.36 -24.92 22.73
CA GLY A 574 -63.59 -23.77 22.27
C GLY A 574 -62.80 -24.06 20.99
N ILE A 575 -62.03 -25.16 20.95
CA ILE A 575 -61.26 -25.54 19.76
C ILE A 575 -62.17 -26.01 18.61
N VAL A 576 -63.13 -26.91 18.85
CA VAL A 576 -63.99 -27.51 17.80
C VAL A 576 -64.96 -26.50 17.17
N PHE A 577 -65.38 -25.47 17.90
CA PHE A 577 -66.18 -24.38 17.33
C PHE A 577 -65.30 -23.25 16.81
N ILE A 578 -64.39 -22.68 17.60
CA ILE A 578 -63.65 -21.46 17.21
C ILE A 578 -62.59 -21.74 16.12
N PHE A 579 -61.87 -22.86 16.14
CA PHE A 579 -60.83 -23.11 15.13
C PHE A 579 -61.43 -23.42 13.74
N PRO A 580 -62.43 -24.31 13.59
CA PRO A 580 -63.17 -24.46 12.34
C PRO A 580 -63.94 -23.20 11.92
N THR A 581 -64.58 -22.46 12.84
CA THR A 581 -65.25 -21.22 12.43
C THR A 581 -64.26 -20.13 12.03
N LEU A 582 -63.07 -20.02 12.63
CA LEU A 582 -62.03 -19.11 12.11
C LEU A 582 -61.51 -19.55 10.74
N CYS A 583 -61.25 -20.84 10.52
CA CYS A 583 -60.79 -21.34 9.22
C CYS A 583 -61.87 -21.25 8.14
N LEU A 584 -63.13 -21.58 8.47
CA LEU A 584 -64.27 -21.44 7.58
C LEU A 584 -64.64 -19.97 7.37
N LEU A 585 -64.61 -19.10 8.38
CA LEU A 585 -64.93 -17.69 8.22
C LEU A 585 -63.79 -16.93 7.54
N THR A 586 -62.52 -17.30 7.68
CA THR A 586 -61.44 -16.74 6.85
C THR A 586 -61.52 -17.22 5.41
N THR A 587 -61.79 -18.50 5.15
CA THR A 587 -62.02 -18.98 3.77
C THR A 587 -63.30 -18.42 3.16
N ILE A 588 -64.41 -18.35 3.89
CA ILE A 588 -65.69 -17.75 3.47
C ILE A 588 -65.58 -16.23 3.35
N LEU A 589 -64.81 -15.53 4.19
CA LEU A 589 -64.55 -14.10 4.01
C LEU A 589 -63.63 -13.88 2.80
N SER A 590 -62.61 -14.72 2.58
CA SER A 590 -61.81 -14.64 1.34
C SER A 590 -62.63 -14.99 0.09
N LEU A 591 -63.60 -15.90 0.20
CA LEU A 591 -64.48 -16.33 -0.89
C LEU A 591 -65.61 -15.31 -1.12
N ALA A 592 -66.13 -14.67 -0.08
CA ALA A 592 -67.12 -13.59 -0.18
C ALA A 592 -66.44 -12.29 -0.65
N ILE A 593 -65.22 -12.02 -0.22
CA ILE A 593 -64.36 -11.00 -0.84
C ILE A 593 -64.11 -11.39 -2.30
N ALA A 594 -63.80 -12.64 -2.67
CA ALA A 594 -63.60 -13.03 -4.08
C ALA A 594 -64.89 -12.97 -4.94
N CYS A 595 -66.06 -13.36 -4.39
CA CYS A 595 -67.33 -13.34 -5.10
C CYS A 595 -67.91 -11.93 -5.20
N THR A 596 -67.82 -11.11 -4.15
CA THR A 596 -68.22 -9.69 -4.23
C THR A 596 -67.16 -8.85 -4.93
N ALA A 597 -65.88 -9.28 -4.93
CA ALA A 597 -64.81 -8.61 -5.64
C ALA A 597 -65.21 -8.39 -7.08
N PHE A 598 -65.78 -9.39 -7.77
CA PHE A 598 -66.24 -9.23 -9.16
C PHE A 598 -67.12 -7.99 -9.41
N LEU A 599 -67.85 -7.47 -8.40
CA LEU A 599 -68.66 -6.26 -8.49
C LEU A 599 -67.87 -4.97 -8.22
N TRP A 600 -67.07 -4.92 -7.15
CA TRP A 600 -66.43 -3.68 -6.67
C TRP A 600 -64.91 -3.65 -6.83
N MET A 601 -64.24 -4.80 -6.78
CA MET A 601 -62.78 -4.90 -6.87
C MET A 601 -62.28 -4.55 -8.27
N PRO A 602 -62.84 -5.00 -9.42
CA PRO A 602 -62.49 -4.45 -10.72
C PRO A 602 -62.62 -2.93 -10.80
N ALA A 603 -63.59 -2.30 -10.14
CA ALA A 603 -63.70 -0.83 -10.15
C ALA A 603 -62.57 -0.17 -9.35
N ILE A 604 -62.26 -0.68 -8.15
CA ILE A 604 -61.19 -0.13 -7.29
C ILE A 604 -59.80 -0.47 -7.85
N THR A 605 -59.56 -1.70 -8.31
CA THR A 605 -58.29 -2.09 -8.93
C THR A 605 -58.09 -1.43 -10.28
N LEU A 606 -59.12 -1.28 -11.13
CA LEU A 606 -58.97 -0.54 -12.39
C LEU A 606 -58.69 0.95 -12.10
N GLY A 607 -59.38 1.56 -11.13
CA GLY A 607 -59.08 2.94 -10.71
C GLY A 607 -57.64 3.10 -10.19
N LEU A 608 -57.18 2.16 -9.35
CA LEU A 608 -55.84 2.22 -8.75
C LEU A 608 -54.74 1.83 -9.75
N GLN A 609 -54.92 0.81 -10.59
CA GLN A 609 -54.02 0.44 -11.70
C GLN A 609 -53.86 1.58 -12.70
N ILE A 610 -54.97 2.23 -13.09
CA ILE A 610 -54.93 3.41 -13.97
C ILE A 610 -54.17 4.56 -13.28
N GLY A 611 -54.39 4.80 -11.98
CA GLY A 611 -53.66 5.79 -11.19
C GLY A 611 -52.16 5.52 -11.14
N MET A 612 -51.74 4.31 -10.75
CA MET A 612 -50.32 3.94 -10.62
C MET A 612 -49.61 3.89 -11.97
N GLY A 613 -50.26 3.35 -13.01
CA GLY A 613 -49.68 3.23 -14.35
C GLY A 613 -49.54 4.57 -15.09
N LEU A 614 -50.50 5.49 -14.95
CA LEU A 614 -50.48 6.80 -15.62
C LEU A 614 -49.71 7.87 -14.85
N ILE A 615 -49.80 7.91 -13.52
CA ILE A 615 -49.36 9.06 -12.72
C ILE A 615 -48.08 8.73 -11.93
N TRP A 616 -48.16 7.78 -10.99
CA TRP A 616 -47.07 7.50 -10.05
C TRP A 616 -47.06 6.05 -9.60
N ASP A 617 -46.02 5.30 -9.95
CA ASP A 617 -45.73 3.97 -9.44
C ASP A 617 -45.13 4.04 -8.02
N ILE A 618 -45.91 3.59 -7.03
CA ILE A 618 -45.53 3.50 -5.63
C ILE A 618 -44.78 2.18 -5.33
N ASP A 619 -45.08 1.10 -6.05
CA ASP A 619 -44.66 -0.27 -5.74
C ASP A 619 -43.26 -0.62 -6.30
N SER A 620 -42.72 0.17 -7.25
CA SER A 620 -41.36 -0.03 -7.78
C SER A 620 -40.28 0.08 -6.68
N PRO A 621 -39.55 -1.02 -6.37
CA PRO A 621 -38.51 -1.06 -5.35
C PRO A 621 -37.17 -0.47 -5.83
N VAL A 622 -37.03 -0.22 -7.13
CA VAL A 622 -35.77 0.22 -7.74
C VAL A 622 -35.71 1.75 -7.75
N GLN A 623 -34.90 2.34 -6.86
CA GLN A 623 -34.72 3.79 -6.76
C GLN A 623 -34.18 4.44 -8.05
N GLU A 624 -33.49 3.69 -8.91
CA GLU A 624 -32.97 4.17 -10.20
C GLU A 624 -34.03 4.21 -11.32
N ARG A 625 -35.24 3.64 -11.11
CA ARG A 625 -36.34 3.75 -12.09
C ARG A 625 -37.10 5.06 -11.89
N ASN A 626 -37.45 5.69 -13.01
CA ASN A 626 -38.41 6.79 -13.04
C ASN A 626 -39.77 6.29 -12.50
N LYS A 627 -40.32 7.01 -11.52
CA LYS A 627 -41.57 6.65 -10.84
C LYS A 627 -42.80 7.32 -11.43
N TYR A 628 -42.64 8.25 -12.38
CA TYR A 628 -43.72 9.05 -12.94
C TYR A 628 -43.97 8.70 -14.41
N ILE A 629 -45.25 8.54 -14.77
CA ILE A 629 -45.72 8.32 -16.15
C ILE A 629 -45.09 7.10 -16.87
N ILE A 630 -45.03 5.95 -16.20
CA ILE A 630 -44.33 4.75 -16.71
C ILE A 630 -44.90 4.25 -18.05
N ILE A 631 -46.22 4.34 -18.28
CA ILE A 631 -46.84 3.95 -19.56
C ILE A 631 -46.26 4.77 -20.73
N LEU A 632 -45.98 6.06 -20.54
CA LEU A 632 -45.41 6.93 -21.57
C LEU A 632 -43.95 6.57 -21.86
N GLU A 633 -43.16 6.24 -20.83
CA GLU A 633 -41.79 5.74 -20.98
C GLU A 633 -41.77 4.38 -21.70
N ALA A 634 -42.58 3.42 -21.29
CA ALA A 634 -42.65 2.10 -21.92
C ALA A 634 -43.05 2.21 -23.40
N LEU A 635 -44.06 3.02 -23.72
CA LEU A 635 -44.58 3.16 -25.08
C LEU A 635 -43.66 4.00 -25.97
N ILE A 636 -43.23 5.18 -25.55
CA ILE A 636 -42.41 6.07 -26.40
C ILE A 636 -40.94 5.67 -26.36
N TRP A 637 -40.35 5.41 -25.19
CA TRP A 637 -38.91 5.21 -25.04
C TRP A 637 -38.48 3.76 -25.29
N ASP A 638 -39.14 2.77 -24.66
CA ASP A 638 -38.76 1.36 -24.80
C ASP A 638 -39.32 0.71 -26.09
N ILE A 639 -40.58 0.97 -26.45
CA ILE A 639 -41.23 0.37 -27.63
C ILE A 639 -40.96 1.18 -28.92
N ILE A 640 -41.30 2.48 -28.98
CA ILE A 640 -41.12 3.25 -30.23
C ILE A 640 -39.64 3.56 -30.50
N ILE A 641 -38.94 4.21 -29.56
CA ILE A 641 -37.57 4.69 -29.81
C ILE A 641 -36.56 3.54 -29.76
N GLN A 642 -36.48 2.76 -28.68
CA GLN A 642 -35.55 1.63 -28.60
C GLN A 642 -36.04 0.37 -29.33
N GLY A 643 -37.35 0.13 -29.40
CA GLY A 643 -37.90 -1.09 -29.99
C GLY A 643 -38.11 -1.04 -31.51
N LEU A 644 -38.57 0.09 -32.06
CA LEU A 644 -38.89 0.22 -33.49
C LEU A 644 -37.86 1.05 -34.28
N LEU A 645 -37.48 2.23 -33.77
CA LEU A 645 -36.57 3.14 -34.48
C LEU A 645 -35.09 2.71 -34.39
N GLN A 646 -34.62 2.29 -33.21
CA GLN A 646 -33.25 1.82 -33.00
C GLN A 646 -32.83 0.64 -33.90
N PRO A 647 -33.61 -0.45 -34.11
CA PRO A 647 -33.15 -1.55 -34.95
C PRO A 647 -33.07 -1.14 -36.42
N VAL A 648 -33.98 -0.30 -36.92
CA VAL A 648 -33.91 0.25 -38.29
C VAL A 648 -32.62 1.07 -38.45
N ALA A 649 -32.33 1.98 -37.52
CA ALA A 649 -31.11 2.77 -37.53
C ALA A 649 -29.84 1.91 -37.35
N ALA A 650 -29.88 0.88 -36.50
CA ALA A 650 -28.76 -0.02 -36.26
C ALA A 650 -28.46 -0.91 -37.47
N VAL A 651 -29.49 -1.47 -38.13
CA VAL A 651 -29.34 -2.24 -39.38
C VAL A 651 -28.82 -1.34 -40.50
N PHE A 652 -29.35 -0.12 -40.67
CA PHE A 652 -28.85 0.84 -41.65
C PHE A 652 -27.37 1.20 -41.42
N ILE A 653 -26.99 1.49 -40.17
CA ILE A 653 -25.58 1.77 -39.83
C ILE A 653 -24.70 0.53 -40.02
N SER A 654 -25.20 -0.67 -39.73
CA SER A 654 -24.49 -1.95 -39.92
C SER A 654 -24.27 -2.30 -41.40
N CYS A 655 -25.29 -2.13 -42.23
CA CYS A 655 -25.34 -2.69 -43.59
C CYS A 655 -25.05 -1.67 -44.70
N ALA A 656 -25.21 -0.37 -44.44
CA ALA A 656 -24.84 0.70 -45.38
C ALA A 656 -23.62 1.50 -44.88
N VAL A 657 -23.72 2.12 -43.70
CA VAL A 657 -22.71 3.10 -43.26
C VAL A 657 -21.35 2.45 -42.93
N CYS A 658 -21.32 1.35 -42.16
CA CYS A 658 -20.08 0.65 -41.82
C CYS A 658 -19.32 0.09 -43.04
N PRO A 659 -19.93 -0.63 -44.00
CA PRO A 659 -19.22 -1.12 -45.18
C PRO A 659 -18.82 0.01 -46.13
N LEU A 660 -19.62 1.07 -46.28
CA LEU A 660 -19.25 2.23 -47.10
C LEU A 660 -18.03 2.96 -46.54
N LEU A 661 -17.98 3.21 -45.22
CA LEU A 661 -16.80 3.77 -44.56
C LEU A 661 -15.59 2.84 -44.65
N SER A 662 -15.78 1.53 -44.47
CA SER A 662 -14.72 0.52 -44.64
C SER A 662 -14.13 0.53 -46.06
N LEU A 663 -14.99 0.62 -47.09
CA LEU A 663 -14.59 0.71 -48.49
C LEU A 663 -13.80 2.00 -48.77
N ILE A 664 -14.27 3.16 -48.29
CA ILE A 664 -13.55 4.43 -48.43
C ILE A 664 -12.17 4.39 -47.76
N ILE A 665 -12.06 3.77 -46.58
CA ILE A 665 -10.76 3.63 -45.88
C ILE A 665 -9.83 2.67 -46.63
N ILE A 666 -10.35 1.58 -47.21
CA ILE A 666 -9.56 0.66 -48.03
C ILE A 666 -9.10 1.31 -49.33
N THR A 667 -9.97 2.01 -50.07
CA THR A 667 -9.59 2.67 -51.33
C THR A 667 -8.62 3.81 -51.10
N PHE A 668 -8.84 4.65 -50.09
CA PHE A 668 -7.90 5.70 -49.70
C PHE A 668 -6.57 5.12 -49.20
N GLY A 669 -6.59 4.10 -48.35
CA GLY A 669 -5.39 3.44 -47.82
C GLY A 669 -4.56 2.76 -48.91
N ALA A 670 -5.20 2.05 -49.85
CA ALA A 670 -4.54 1.43 -50.99
C ALA A 670 -3.99 2.46 -51.98
N LEU A 671 -4.77 3.50 -52.32
CA LEU A 671 -4.31 4.60 -53.18
C LEU A 671 -3.11 5.33 -52.54
N ARG A 672 -3.19 5.64 -51.25
CA ARG A 672 -2.10 6.24 -50.46
C ARG A 672 -0.86 5.35 -50.43
N TYR A 673 -1.03 4.03 -50.26
CA TYR A 673 0.08 3.07 -50.30
C TYR A 673 0.76 3.03 -51.67
N ILE A 674 -0.01 2.92 -52.76
CA ILE A 674 0.51 2.87 -54.14
C ILE A 674 1.22 4.19 -54.49
N LEU A 675 0.58 5.34 -54.24
CA LEU A 675 1.17 6.66 -54.49
C LEU A 675 2.43 6.89 -53.64
N ARG A 676 2.44 6.46 -52.37
CA ARG A 676 3.63 6.58 -51.51
C ARG A 676 4.75 5.65 -51.95
N LEU A 677 4.46 4.42 -52.38
CA LEU A 677 5.47 3.49 -52.89
C LEU A 677 6.07 3.98 -54.22
N ALA A 678 5.26 4.55 -55.10
CA ALA A 678 5.71 5.20 -56.32
C ALA A 678 6.58 6.44 -56.02
N TRP A 679 6.14 7.29 -55.08
CA TRP A 679 6.90 8.47 -54.65
C TRP A 679 8.24 8.11 -53.99
N ASP A 680 8.27 7.21 -53.00
CA ASP A 680 9.49 6.74 -52.37
C ASP A 680 10.45 6.14 -53.40
N SER A 681 9.94 5.37 -54.37
CA SER A 681 10.75 4.79 -55.45
C SER A 681 11.33 5.86 -56.40
N PHE A 682 10.54 6.88 -56.75
CA PHE A 682 10.95 8.01 -57.58
C PHE A 682 12.01 8.86 -56.89
N VAL A 683 11.75 9.32 -55.67
CA VAL A 683 12.68 10.13 -54.88
C VAL A 683 13.97 9.36 -54.59
N PHE A 684 13.88 8.05 -54.33
CA PHE A 684 15.06 7.21 -54.13
C PHE A 684 15.94 7.16 -55.39
N GLN A 685 15.40 6.83 -56.57
CA GLN A 685 16.21 6.68 -57.80
C GLN A 685 16.68 8.02 -58.40
N VAL A 686 15.87 9.08 -58.30
CA VAL A 686 16.16 10.39 -58.91
C VAL A 686 17.00 11.28 -58.00
N VAL A 687 16.67 11.35 -56.71
CA VAL A 687 17.30 12.27 -55.75
C VAL A 687 18.33 11.55 -54.89
N ILE A 688 17.90 10.62 -54.04
CA ILE A 688 18.73 10.12 -52.92
C ILE A 688 19.88 9.24 -53.41
N LYS A 689 19.65 8.32 -54.35
CA LYS A 689 20.69 7.48 -54.95
C LYS A 689 21.77 8.28 -55.71
N LYS A 690 21.46 9.50 -56.15
CA LYS A 690 22.39 10.37 -56.93
C LYS A 690 23.00 11.51 -56.13
N ARG A 691 22.36 11.96 -55.04
CA ARG A 691 22.75 13.14 -54.24
C ARG A 691 22.84 12.88 -52.73
N GLY A 692 22.61 11.64 -52.28
CA GLY A 692 22.64 11.25 -50.87
C GLY A 692 24.03 11.40 -50.25
N ARG A 693 24.12 12.30 -49.26
CA ARG A 693 25.30 12.59 -48.45
C ARG A 693 24.96 12.43 -46.97
N ILE A 694 25.98 12.25 -46.14
CA ILE A 694 25.82 12.25 -44.67
C ILE A 694 25.53 13.69 -44.21
N PRO A 695 24.51 13.93 -43.36
CA PRO A 695 24.23 15.24 -42.80
C PRO A 695 25.20 15.59 -41.68
N ALA A 696 25.60 16.86 -41.60
CA ALA A 696 26.43 17.39 -40.52
C ALA A 696 25.61 17.90 -39.32
N SER A 697 24.30 18.13 -39.48
CA SER A 697 23.42 18.64 -38.42
C SER A 697 21.97 18.23 -38.63
N ASP A 698 21.18 18.34 -37.56
CA ASP A 698 19.74 18.07 -37.58
C ASP A 698 18.98 19.08 -38.44
N SER A 699 18.09 18.58 -39.31
CA SER A 699 17.33 19.38 -40.26
C SER A 699 15.88 18.91 -40.38
N VAL A 700 15.02 19.74 -40.99
CA VAL A 700 13.62 19.36 -41.30
C VAL A 700 13.55 18.21 -42.32
N ILE A 701 14.63 17.96 -43.08
CA ILE A 701 14.70 16.93 -44.12
C ILE A 701 15.28 15.62 -43.57
N VAL A 702 16.27 15.69 -42.67
CA VAL A 702 16.95 14.56 -42.05
C VAL A 702 17.15 14.87 -40.57
N LYS A 703 16.61 14.02 -39.69
CA LYS A 703 16.69 14.20 -38.23
C LYS A 703 17.20 12.93 -37.54
N ARG A 704 18.16 13.08 -36.63
CA ARG A 704 18.72 12.03 -35.79
C ARG A 704 17.67 11.53 -34.79
N ILE A 705 17.62 10.20 -34.61
CA ILE A 705 16.71 9.51 -33.67
C ILE A 705 17.50 9.05 -32.44
N GLU A 706 18.69 8.50 -32.69
CA GLU A 706 19.58 7.86 -31.73
C GLU A 706 21.02 8.17 -32.12
N GLY A 707 21.93 8.15 -31.13
CA GLY A 707 23.34 8.49 -31.29
C GLY A 707 23.89 9.29 -30.10
N PRO A 708 25.21 9.36 -29.91
CA PRO A 708 25.84 10.07 -28.80
C PRO A 708 25.43 11.54 -28.76
N GLY A 709 25.13 12.04 -27.56
CA GLY A 709 24.66 13.40 -27.32
C GLY A 709 23.18 13.69 -27.66
N LEU A 710 22.40 12.72 -28.15
CA LEU A 710 20.95 12.93 -28.39
C LEU A 710 20.04 12.33 -27.30
N ASN A 711 20.43 11.20 -26.73
CA ASN A 711 19.77 10.61 -25.57
C ASN A 711 20.50 11.09 -24.29
N ASN A 712 19.78 11.26 -23.18
CA ASN A 712 20.38 11.56 -21.88
C ASN A 712 20.90 10.32 -21.15
N ASN A 713 20.45 9.12 -21.55
CA ASN A 713 20.82 7.85 -20.92
C ASN A 713 22.19 7.37 -21.44
N TYR A 714 23.25 7.92 -20.85
CA TYR A 714 24.64 7.52 -21.02
C TYR A 714 25.40 7.78 -19.72
N PHE A 715 26.54 7.13 -19.55
CA PHE A 715 27.43 7.28 -18.41
C PHE A 715 28.80 7.81 -18.83
N TYR A 716 29.59 8.25 -17.87
CA TYR A 716 30.97 8.69 -18.05
C TYR A 716 31.92 7.76 -17.32
N GLN A 717 32.87 7.15 -18.03
CA GLN A 717 33.92 6.34 -17.44
C GLN A 717 35.11 7.22 -17.06
N ILE A 718 35.48 7.27 -15.79
CA ILE A 718 36.76 7.85 -15.35
C ILE A 718 37.84 6.76 -15.29
N ARG A 719 39.09 7.15 -15.07
CA ARG A 719 40.18 6.23 -14.72
C ARG A 719 40.32 6.15 -13.18
N PRO A 720 40.78 5.03 -12.59
CA PRO A 720 40.91 4.90 -11.14
C PRO A 720 41.88 5.95 -10.54
N GLU A 721 42.85 6.44 -11.31
CA GLU A 721 43.75 7.51 -10.87
C GLU A 721 43.02 8.85 -10.65
N GLN A 722 42.04 9.20 -11.50
CA GLN A 722 41.20 10.38 -11.31
C GLN A 722 40.26 10.20 -10.11
N ALA A 723 39.77 8.98 -9.88
CA ALA A 723 38.96 8.65 -8.70
C ALA A 723 39.77 8.83 -7.41
N LEU A 724 41.00 8.32 -7.36
CA LEU A 724 41.89 8.45 -6.19
C LEU A 724 42.36 9.90 -5.97
N ALA A 725 42.61 10.67 -7.02
CA ALA A 725 42.94 12.09 -6.89
C ALA A 725 41.78 12.92 -6.30
N ALA A 726 40.53 12.65 -6.71
CA ALA A 726 39.34 13.28 -6.13
C ALA A 726 39.06 12.78 -4.69
N PHE A 727 39.39 11.52 -4.40
CA PHE A 727 39.31 10.96 -3.05
C PHE A 727 40.31 11.62 -2.09
N GLU A 728 41.57 11.83 -2.50
CA GLU A 728 42.58 12.52 -1.69
C GLU A 728 42.17 13.96 -1.35
N ALA A 729 41.53 14.67 -2.29
CA ALA A 729 40.98 15.99 -2.04
C ALA A 729 39.85 15.99 -0.98
N LYS A 730 39.06 14.91 -0.89
CA LYS A 730 38.07 14.69 0.18
C LYS A 730 38.72 14.35 1.52
N LEU A 731 39.81 13.58 1.54
CA LEU A 731 40.61 13.36 2.76
C LEU A 731 41.14 14.68 3.32
N GLU A 732 41.71 15.55 2.46
CA GLU A 732 42.19 16.87 2.90
C GLU A 732 41.03 17.77 3.38
N LEU A 733 39.86 17.73 2.72
CA LEU A 733 38.66 18.45 3.17
C LEU A 733 38.18 18.01 4.56
N ASP A 734 38.27 16.71 4.87
CA ASP A 734 37.85 16.16 6.15
C ASP A 734 38.89 16.41 7.26
N GLU A 735 40.20 16.48 6.95
CA GLU A 735 41.18 17.05 7.88
C GLU A 735 40.92 18.55 8.11
N LEU A 736 40.57 19.33 7.09
CA LEU A 736 40.30 20.77 7.23
C LEU A 736 39.05 21.06 8.08
N THR A 737 38.01 20.21 8.05
CA THR A 737 36.84 20.36 8.94
C THR A 737 37.17 19.97 10.38
N ALA A 738 37.91 18.88 10.59
CA ALA A 738 38.37 18.50 11.93
C ALA A 738 39.36 19.53 12.53
N PHE A 739 40.24 20.09 11.69
CA PHE A 739 41.13 21.19 12.05
C PHE A 739 40.36 22.48 12.37
N GLN A 740 39.32 22.83 11.60
CA GLN A 740 38.45 23.97 11.89
C GLN A 740 37.89 23.87 13.31
N HIS A 741 37.17 22.80 13.62
CA HIS A 741 36.58 22.60 14.95
C HIS A 741 37.64 22.63 16.07
N GLN A 742 38.80 22.00 15.85
CA GLN A 742 39.92 22.02 16.80
C GLN A 742 40.50 23.44 17.01
N MET A 743 40.52 24.30 16.00
CA MET A 743 41.00 25.69 16.12
C MET A 743 39.94 26.64 16.68
N GLU A 744 38.67 26.49 16.31
CA GLU A 744 37.56 27.31 16.84
C GLU A 744 37.47 27.16 18.37
N LEU A 745 37.57 25.93 18.88
CA LEU A 745 37.64 25.66 20.33
C LEU A 745 38.85 26.34 21.01
N LYS A 746 40.03 26.37 20.36
CA LYS A 746 41.23 27.04 20.89
C LYS A 746 41.11 28.55 20.87
N ILE A 747 40.61 29.14 19.78
CA ILE A 747 40.40 30.59 19.65
C ILE A 747 39.46 31.10 20.74
N MET A 748 38.38 30.36 21.01
CA MET A 748 37.37 30.71 22.03
C MET A 748 37.78 30.38 23.48
N GLN A 749 38.92 29.69 23.69
CA GLN A 749 39.39 29.28 25.01
C GLN A 749 39.54 30.45 26.02
N PRO A 750 40.10 31.63 25.70
CA PRO A 750 40.26 32.71 26.69
C PRO A 750 38.91 33.30 27.16
N GLN A 751 37.91 33.38 26.27
CA GLN A 751 36.55 33.78 26.63
C GLN A 751 35.89 32.76 27.57
N LYS A 752 36.13 31.46 27.30
CA LYS A 752 35.66 30.37 28.16
C LYS A 752 36.34 30.41 29.52
N ASP A 753 37.66 30.57 29.57
CA ASP A 753 38.43 30.70 30.81
C ASP A 753 37.97 31.92 31.63
N PHE A 754 37.71 33.06 30.99
CA PHE A 754 37.17 34.27 31.63
C PHE A 754 35.77 34.03 32.23
N SER A 755 34.86 33.43 31.46
CA SER A 755 33.50 33.15 31.94
C SER A 755 33.47 32.11 33.07
N GLN A 756 34.36 31.11 33.02
CA GLN A 756 34.55 30.14 34.10
C GLN A 756 35.15 30.78 35.36
N PHE A 757 36.17 31.64 35.23
CA PHE A 757 36.74 32.39 36.36
C PHE A 757 35.68 33.27 37.05
N VAL A 758 34.91 34.04 36.28
CA VAL A 758 33.83 34.87 36.84
C VAL A 758 32.75 34.01 37.50
N SER A 759 32.35 32.88 36.89
CA SER A 759 31.40 31.95 37.50
C SER A 759 31.92 31.30 38.78
N ALA A 760 33.22 31.04 38.90
CA ALA A 760 33.83 30.44 40.08
C ALA A 760 34.00 31.44 41.23
N CYS A 761 34.48 32.65 40.95
CA CYS A 761 34.71 33.68 41.97
C CYS A 761 33.42 34.38 42.42
N PHE A 762 32.46 34.60 41.51
CA PHE A 762 31.30 35.47 41.76
C PHE A 762 29.94 34.76 41.69
N GLY A 763 29.88 33.53 41.15
CA GLY A 763 28.66 32.72 41.09
C GLY A 763 27.95 32.49 42.45
N PRO A 764 28.66 32.24 43.57
CA PRO A 764 28.05 32.11 44.89
C PRO A 764 27.32 33.38 45.38
N PHE A 765 27.57 34.54 44.77
CA PHE A 765 26.95 35.82 45.09
C PHE A 765 25.84 36.21 44.11
N SER A 766 25.39 35.28 43.25
CA SER A 766 24.42 35.50 42.17
C SER A 766 24.82 36.58 41.13
N ALA A 767 26.09 37.00 41.13
CA ALA A 767 26.59 37.99 40.19
C ALA A 767 26.88 37.36 38.82
N THR A 768 26.51 38.06 37.75
CA THR A 768 26.56 37.56 36.37
C THR A 768 27.59 38.32 35.52
N LEU A 769 28.11 37.66 34.49
CA LEU A 769 29.11 38.21 33.58
C LEU A 769 28.53 39.35 32.73
N ALA A 770 28.92 40.59 33.04
CA ALA A 770 28.61 41.75 32.20
C ALA A 770 29.50 41.76 30.94
N ARG A 771 28.89 41.85 29.75
CA ARG A 771 29.60 41.91 28.45
C ARG A 771 30.15 43.32 28.13
N VAL A 772 31.00 43.82 29.02
CA VAL A 772 31.57 45.17 29.00
C VAL A 772 33.06 45.10 29.37
N GLY A 773 33.86 46.08 28.95
CA GLY A 773 35.29 46.11 29.24
C GLY A 773 36.05 44.95 28.59
N ALA A 774 37.01 44.36 29.33
CA ALA A 774 37.95 43.36 28.82
C ALA A 774 37.28 42.15 28.15
N TYR A 775 36.16 41.64 28.68
CA TYR A 775 35.44 40.53 28.07
C TYR A 775 34.91 40.86 26.66
N LYS A 776 34.48 42.12 26.42
CA LYS A 776 34.03 42.57 25.11
C LYS A 776 35.18 42.75 24.10
N SER A 777 36.39 43.02 24.59
CA SER A 777 37.61 42.96 23.76
C SER A 777 37.92 41.52 23.35
N LEU A 778 37.85 40.56 24.29
CA LEU A 778 38.03 39.14 23.99
C LEU A 778 36.95 38.61 23.02
N GLU A 779 35.68 39.02 23.15
CA GLU A 779 34.61 38.69 22.20
C GLU A 779 34.94 39.14 20.77
N ARG A 780 35.50 40.36 20.62
CA ARG A 780 35.94 40.88 19.31
C ARG A 780 37.16 40.13 18.77
N GLU A 781 38.21 39.98 19.58
CA GLU A 781 39.45 39.29 19.21
C GLU A 781 39.17 37.86 18.72
N GLY A 782 38.32 37.12 19.44
CA GLY A 782 37.87 35.80 19.01
C GLY A 782 37.13 35.82 17.67
N HIS A 783 36.27 36.81 17.43
CA HIS A 783 35.55 36.94 16.16
C HIS A 783 36.47 37.31 14.98
N ASP A 784 37.45 38.19 15.20
CA ASP A 784 38.44 38.59 14.19
C ASP A 784 39.38 37.40 13.84
N LEU A 785 39.74 36.57 14.83
CA LEU A 785 40.48 35.32 14.60
C LEU A 785 39.63 34.24 13.91
N LEU A 786 38.36 34.09 14.27
CA LEU A 786 37.43 33.14 13.63
C LEU A 786 37.20 33.50 12.15
N THR A 787 36.98 34.78 11.84
CA THR A 787 36.80 35.22 10.44
C THR A 787 38.09 35.07 9.63
N SER A 788 39.27 35.29 10.21
CA SER A 788 40.56 34.99 9.55
C SER A 788 40.79 33.49 9.32
N LEU A 789 40.36 32.63 10.25
CA LEU A 789 40.38 31.18 10.10
C LEU A 789 39.47 30.73 8.95
N GLN A 790 38.22 31.22 8.94
CA GLN A 790 37.25 30.95 7.89
C GLN A 790 37.74 31.41 6.52
N GLU A 791 38.32 32.62 6.40
CA GLU A 791 38.82 33.09 5.10
C GLU A 791 39.95 32.21 4.55
N LYS A 792 40.88 31.76 5.40
CA LYS A 792 41.96 30.84 5.02
C LYS A 792 41.41 29.46 4.61
N LEU A 793 40.47 28.91 5.37
CA LEU A 793 39.81 27.64 5.06
C LEU A 793 39.03 27.73 3.73
N GLU A 794 38.25 28.79 3.52
CA GLU A 794 37.45 28.96 2.30
C GLU A 794 38.29 29.24 1.05
N ARG A 795 39.48 29.84 1.18
CA ARG A 795 40.45 29.86 0.09
C ARG A 795 40.86 28.41 -0.27
N ARG A 796 41.28 27.61 0.71
CA ARG A 796 41.73 26.22 0.49
C ARG A 796 40.62 25.29 -0.02
N ARG A 797 39.39 25.40 0.49
CA ARG A 797 38.22 24.64 0.03
C ARG A 797 37.88 24.89 -1.44
N ARG A 798 38.06 26.12 -1.93
CA ARG A 798 37.84 26.47 -3.35
C ARG A 798 38.90 25.89 -4.28
N ASP A 799 40.13 25.70 -3.80
CA ASP A 799 41.20 24.98 -4.53
C ASP A 799 40.93 23.47 -4.59
N LEU A 800 40.39 22.89 -3.50
CA LEU A 800 40.05 21.47 -3.37
C LEU A 800 38.79 21.04 -4.15
N HIS A 801 37.99 21.99 -4.65
CA HIS A 801 36.69 21.69 -5.26
C HIS A 801 36.83 21.20 -6.72
N THR A 802 36.35 19.97 -6.98
CA THR A 802 36.44 19.27 -8.28
C THR A 802 35.66 19.91 -9.43
N GLY A 803 34.69 20.80 -9.15
CA GLY A 803 33.96 21.56 -10.18
C GLY A 803 32.92 20.76 -10.98
N LEU A 804 32.69 19.49 -10.62
CA LEU A 804 31.69 18.63 -11.27
C LEU A 804 30.27 19.09 -10.93
N SER A 805 29.42 19.25 -11.95
CA SER A 805 27.98 19.47 -11.73
C SER A 805 27.31 18.22 -11.15
N THR A 806 26.24 18.40 -10.39
CA THR A 806 25.41 17.31 -9.84
C THR A 806 24.90 16.35 -10.93
N SER A 807 24.62 16.89 -12.13
CA SER A 807 24.20 16.14 -13.32
C SER A 807 25.30 15.35 -14.04
N LEU A 808 26.57 15.67 -13.81
CA LEU A 808 27.71 14.84 -14.22
C LEU A 808 28.02 13.80 -13.14
N ARG A 809 27.99 14.20 -11.86
CA ARG A 809 28.27 13.37 -10.69
C ARG A 809 27.46 12.06 -10.62
N SER A 810 26.17 12.09 -10.97
CA SER A 810 25.29 10.89 -11.04
C SER A 810 25.51 10.02 -12.28
N LYS A 811 26.35 10.45 -13.23
CA LYS A 811 26.67 9.70 -14.45
C LYS A 811 28.06 9.07 -14.43
N LEU A 812 28.91 9.39 -13.46
CA LEU A 812 30.26 8.84 -13.34
C LEU A 812 30.19 7.37 -12.92
N LYS A 813 30.94 6.51 -13.60
CA LYS A 813 31.10 5.10 -13.28
C LYS A 813 32.55 4.65 -13.49
N LEU A 814 32.87 3.48 -12.96
CA LEU A 814 34.06 2.71 -13.25
C LEU A 814 33.67 1.33 -13.79
N ASN A 815 34.60 0.64 -14.47
CA ASN A 815 34.45 -0.79 -14.74
C ASN A 815 34.58 -1.56 -13.43
N THR A 816 34.02 -2.77 -13.35
CA THR A 816 34.02 -3.59 -12.12
C THR A 816 35.41 -3.74 -11.49
N ILE A 817 36.44 -3.97 -12.30
CA ILE A 817 37.84 -4.13 -11.85
C ILE A 817 38.40 -2.80 -11.34
N ASP A 818 38.25 -1.73 -12.11
CA ASP A 818 38.74 -0.39 -11.75
C ASP A 818 38.07 0.12 -10.46
N LEU A 819 36.78 -0.19 -10.28
CA LEU A 819 36.00 0.12 -9.07
C LEU A 819 36.51 -0.65 -7.85
N LYS A 820 36.83 -1.94 -7.99
CA LYS A 820 37.47 -2.72 -6.91
C LYS A 820 38.77 -2.04 -6.47
N ILE A 821 39.63 -1.69 -7.42
CA ILE A 821 40.94 -1.08 -7.17
C ILE A 821 40.79 0.29 -6.50
N ALA A 822 39.86 1.13 -6.98
CA ALA A 822 39.60 2.45 -6.39
C ALA A 822 39.13 2.33 -4.93
N ILE A 823 38.15 1.46 -4.64
CA ILE A 823 37.67 1.25 -3.26
C ILE A 823 38.78 0.67 -2.36
N GLN A 824 39.55 -0.31 -2.84
CA GLN A 824 40.63 -0.93 -2.09
C GLN A 824 41.77 0.04 -1.76
N GLN A 825 42.22 0.85 -2.74
CA GLN A 825 43.26 1.86 -2.49
C GLN A 825 42.72 3.02 -1.65
N GLY A 826 41.46 3.44 -1.84
CA GLY A 826 40.79 4.40 -0.96
C GLY A 826 40.74 3.94 0.50
N ALA A 827 40.42 2.66 0.74
CA ALA A 827 40.42 2.08 2.09
C ALA A 827 41.83 2.10 2.75
N LEU A 828 42.89 1.77 2.00
CA LEU A 828 44.27 1.85 2.49
C LEU A 828 44.73 3.29 2.75
N MET A 829 44.24 4.26 1.95
CA MET A 829 44.47 5.68 2.21
C MET A 829 43.75 6.14 3.48
N LEU A 830 42.51 5.68 3.73
CA LEU A 830 41.78 5.97 4.97
C LEU A 830 42.46 5.39 6.21
N GLU A 831 42.79 4.10 6.20
CA GLU A 831 43.42 3.38 7.32
C GLU A 831 44.71 4.09 7.78
N ARG A 832 45.49 4.62 6.84
CA ARG A 832 46.72 5.37 7.12
C ARG A 832 46.46 6.83 7.54
N PHE A 833 45.45 7.50 6.96
CA PHE A 833 45.24 8.93 7.14
C PHE A 833 44.32 9.26 8.33
N TYR A 834 43.16 8.61 8.44
CA TYR A 834 42.12 9.00 9.41
C TYR A 834 42.58 8.95 10.88
N PRO A 835 43.26 7.88 11.36
CA PRO A 835 43.77 7.84 12.73
C PRO A 835 44.80 8.93 13.02
N ALA A 836 45.64 9.28 12.05
CA ALA A 836 46.76 10.21 12.21
C ALA A 836 46.44 11.69 11.92
N HIS A 837 45.35 11.98 11.20
CA HIS A 837 44.99 13.35 10.77
C HIS A 837 43.59 13.81 11.22
N VAL A 838 42.62 12.90 11.31
CA VAL A 838 41.20 13.24 11.52
C VAL A 838 40.75 12.85 12.92
N LEU A 839 40.76 11.56 13.26
CA LEU A 839 40.12 11.01 14.46
C LEU A 839 40.67 11.61 15.77
N TRP A 840 41.98 11.85 15.87
CA TRP A 840 42.59 12.47 17.07
C TRP A 840 42.23 13.96 17.26
N ARG A 841 41.75 14.64 16.21
CA ARG A 841 41.28 16.04 16.29
C ARG A 841 39.82 16.15 16.70
N LEU A 842 39.04 15.08 16.53
CA LEU A 842 37.63 15.03 16.91
C LEU A 842 37.46 14.99 18.43
N SER A 843 36.30 15.44 18.92
CA SER A 843 35.93 15.44 20.33
C SER A 843 34.93 14.33 20.71
N ILE A 844 34.74 13.35 19.82
CA ILE A 844 33.92 12.15 20.02
C ILE A 844 34.82 10.92 20.12
N SER A 845 34.34 9.83 20.69
CA SER A 845 35.06 8.55 20.67
C SER A 845 35.04 7.92 19.27
N GLU A 846 36.00 7.04 19.02
CA GLU A 846 36.09 6.29 17.77
C GLU A 846 34.86 5.39 17.54
N GLN A 847 34.29 4.82 18.60
CA GLN A 847 33.07 4.01 18.50
C GLN A 847 31.86 4.87 18.07
N GLU A 848 31.65 6.03 18.71
CA GLU A 848 30.60 6.98 18.32
C GLU A 848 30.77 7.47 16.87
N PHE A 849 32.01 7.61 16.39
CA PHE A 849 32.29 7.94 14.99
C PHE A 849 31.79 6.83 14.04
N TRP A 850 32.18 5.57 14.25
CA TRP A 850 31.72 4.45 13.40
C TRP A 850 30.20 4.26 13.46
N GLU A 851 29.60 4.35 14.65
CA GLU A 851 28.14 4.29 14.85
C GLU A 851 27.41 5.45 14.13
N SER A 852 27.96 6.67 14.15
CA SER A 852 27.40 7.83 13.42
C SER A 852 27.41 7.67 11.89
N LYS A 853 28.18 6.71 11.37
CA LYS A 853 28.24 6.34 9.95
C LYS A 853 27.49 5.06 9.61
N ALA A 854 26.82 4.43 10.58
CA ALA A 854 26.15 3.13 10.45
C ALA A 854 27.07 1.98 9.96
N LEU A 855 28.37 2.09 10.21
CA LEU A 855 29.39 1.11 9.82
C LEU A 855 29.90 0.34 11.03
N THR A 856 30.42 -0.87 10.81
CA THR A 856 31.15 -1.60 11.85
C THR A 856 32.53 -0.99 12.09
N MET A 857 33.03 -1.08 13.32
CA MET A 857 34.36 -0.59 13.68
C MET A 857 35.45 -1.17 12.76
N ASN A 858 36.29 -0.30 12.21
CA ASN A 858 37.36 -0.59 11.23
C ASN A 858 36.88 -1.05 9.82
N ASP A 859 35.63 -0.79 9.43
CA ASP A 859 35.18 -0.99 8.04
C ASP A 859 35.67 0.14 7.10
N TRP A 860 36.98 0.16 6.86
CA TRP A 860 37.62 1.08 5.92
C TRP A 860 37.09 0.96 4.47
N PRO A 861 36.77 -0.24 3.93
CA PRO A 861 36.11 -0.37 2.63
C PRO A 861 34.71 0.25 2.58
N GLY A 862 33.87 0.04 3.61
CA GLY A 862 32.56 0.67 3.72
C GLY A 862 32.66 2.20 3.82
N LEU A 863 33.60 2.72 4.60
CA LEU A 863 33.87 4.15 4.70
C LEU A 863 34.40 4.74 3.38
N ALA A 864 35.23 4.00 2.64
CA ALA A 864 35.68 4.40 1.31
C ALA A 864 34.51 4.48 0.31
N ALA A 865 33.61 3.49 0.30
CA ALA A 865 32.43 3.50 -0.56
C ALA A 865 31.50 4.69 -0.24
N LEU A 866 31.27 4.98 1.04
CA LEU A 866 30.50 6.14 1.51
C LEU A 866 31.13 7.45 1.01
N LEU A 867 32.44 7.65 1.23
CA LEU A 867 33.14 8.86 0.80
C LEU A 867 33.22 8.99 -0.74
N TYR A 868 33.28 7.88 -1.49
CA TYR A 868 33.14 7.93 -2.95
C TYR A 868 31.75 8.38 -3.39
N SER A 869 30.69 8.07 -2.63
CA SER A 869 29.34 8.59 -2.90
C SER A 869 29.20 10.07 -2.55
N ASP A 870 29.84 10.55 -1.47
CA ASP A 870 29.95 11.98 -1.10
C ASP A 870 30.66 12.81 -2.18
N VAL A 871 31.69 12.24 -2.84
CA VAL A 871 32.48 12.90 -3.90
C VAL A 871 31.77 12.85 -5.25
N PHE A 872 31.20 11.70 -5.61
CA PHE A 872 30.49 11.48 -6.86
C PHE A 872 28.99 11.30 -6.61
N SER A 873 28.52 10.07 -6.44
CA SER A 873 27.10 9.75 -6.18
C SER A 873 26.97 8.31 -5.69
N LEU A 874 25.79 7.92 -5.17
CA LEU A 874 25.47 6.51 -4.96
C LEU A 874 25.55 5.70 -6.27
N ASP A 875 25.24 6.31 -7.41
CA ASP A 875 25.34 5.68 -8.73
C ASP A 875 26.78 5.34 -9.14
N PHE A 876 27.80 5.98 -8.55
CA PHE A 876 29.22 5.69 -8.81
C PHE A 876 29.64 4.29 -8.33
N LEU A 877 28.97 3.78 -7.29
CA LEU A 877 29.15 2.40 -6.82
C LEU A 877 28.51 1.39 -7.77
N THR A 878 27.75 1.84 -8.78
CA THR A 878 27.27 0.97 -9.86
C THR A 878 28.42 0.72 -10.85
N PRO A 879 28.92 -0.52 -11.01
CA PRO A 879 29.85 -0.80 -12.11
C PRO A 879 29.14 -0.61 -13.45
N LEU A 880 29.89 -0.20 -14.47
CA LEU A 880 29.40 -0.16 -15.84
C LEU A 880 29.07 -1.59 -16.33
N SER A 881 27.90 -1.78 -16.94
CA SER A 881 27.54 -3.07 -17.56
C SER A 881 27.92 -3.12 -19.04
N ASP A 882 28.12 -4.33 -19.59
CA ASP A 882 28.52 -4.54 -21.00
C ASP A 882 27.54 -3.96 -22.04
N ASN A 883 26.31 -3.61 -21.62
CA ASN A 883 25.27 -3.02 -22.46
C ASN A 883 25.12 -1.49 -22.29
N ASP A 884 25.82 -0.87 -21.32
CA ASP A 884 25.74 0.56 -21.05
C ASP A 884 26.53 1.39 -22.07
N THR A 885 25.98 2.54 -22.46
CA THR A 885 26.73 3.51 -23.28
C THR A 885 27.57 4.42 -22.38
N SER A 886 28.90 4.24 -22.43
CA SER A 886 29.86 5.05 -21.68
C SER A 886 30.73 5.94 -22.57
N PHE A 887 31.18 7.06 -22.01
CA PHE A 887 32.16 7.97 -22.63
C PHE A 887 33.33 8.21 -21.67
N ARG A 888 34.57 8.07 -22.12
CA ARG A 888 35.73 8.28 -21.24
C ARG A 888 35.94 9.77 -20.94
N LEU A 889 36.11 10.12 -19.67
CA LEU A 889 36.59 11.43 -19.24
C LEU A 889 38.11 11.37 -19.06
N GLU A 890 38.82 12.27 -19.72
CA GLU A 890 40.28 12.35 -19.61
C GLU A 890 40.67 13.55 -18.73
N ALA A 891 41.78 13.43 -18.02
CA ALA A 891 42.37 14.56 -17.31
C ALA A 891 43.12 15.47 -18.30
N SER A 892 43.20 16.77 -17.98
CA SER A 892 44.06 17.69 -18.73
C SER A 892 45.50 17.19 -18.72
N PRO A 893 46.24 17.23 -19.86
CA PRO A 893 47.63 16.75 -19.96
C PRO A 893 48.64 17.59 -19.16
N GLN A 894 48.17 18.56 -18.36
CA GLN A 894 48.95 19.35 -17.40
C GLN A 894 48.84 18.82 -15.97
N VAL A 895 47.99 17.82 -15.70
CA VAL A 895 47.84 17.18 -14.39
C VAL A 895 48.70 15.93 -14.32
N ASP A 896 49.60 15.87 -13.32
CA ASP A 896 50.37 14.65 -13.05
C ASP A 896 49.51 13.64 -12.27
N LEU A 897 49.44 12.41 -12.81
CA LEU A 897 48.75 11.27 -12.19
C LEU A 897 49.72 10.10 -11.91
N GLY A 898 51.03 10.30 -12.01
CA GLY A 898 52.06 9.26 -11.85
C GLY A 898 51.97 8.56 -10.49
N ARG A 899 51.88 9.34 -9.41
CA ARG A 899 51.71 8.84 -8.02
C ARG A 899 50.53 7.87 -7.88
N TYR A 900 49.37 8.21 -8.45
CA TYR A 900 48.19 7.34 -8.41
C TYR A 900 48.32 6.14 -9.35
N SER A 901 49.01 6.29 -10.48
CA SER A 901 49.30 5.21 -11.42
C SER A 901 50.16 4.11 -10.77
N GLU A 902 51.10 4.47 -9.89
CA GLU A 902 51.89 3.52 -9.11
C GLU A 902 51.06 2.78 -8.06
N LEU A 903 50.16 3.47 -7.35
CA LEU A 903 49.22 2.86 -6.39
C LEU A 903 48.28 1.85 -7.10
N VAL A 904 47.69 2.24 -8.24
CA VAL A 904 46.85 1.37 -9.07
C VAL A 904 47.64 0.16 -9.58
N ARG A 905 48.89 0.34 -10.01
CA ARG A 905 49.74 -0.78 -10.46
C ARG A 905 50.13 -1.72 -9.33
N GLY A 906 50.24 -1.23 -8.09
CA GLY A 906 50.44 -2.06 -6.89
C GLY A 906 49.21 -2.88 -6.48
N ALA A 907 48.00 -2.42 -6.81
CA ALA A 907 46.75 -3.07 -6.44
C ALA A 907 46.37 -4.28 -7.33
N ALA A 908 46.87 -4.33 -8.56
CA ALA A 908 46.33 -5.14 -9.68
C ALA A 908 46.50 -6.68 -9.58
N GLY A 909 46.62 -7.25 -8.39
CA GLY A 909 46.81 -8.69 -8.16
C GLY A 909 46.11 -9.31 -6.94
N LEU A 910 45.47 -8.52 -6.06
CA LEU A 910 44.83 -9.03 -4.84
C LEU A 910 43.32 -8.73 -4.80
N ASP A 911 42.51 -9.72 -5.21
CA ASP A 911 41.05 -9.65 -5.17
C ASP A 911 40.50 -9.91 -3.75
N LEU A 912 40.87 -9.04 -2.80
CA LEU A 912 40.45 -9.12 -1.39
C LEU A 912 38.99 -8.69 -1.16
N LEU A 913 38.47 -7.83 -2.03
CA LEU A 913 37.06 -7.48 -2.04
C LEU A 913 36.31 -8.54 -2.86
N GLY A 914 35.27 -9.16 -2.30
CA GLY A 914 34.50 -10.25 -2.91
C GLY A 914 33.69 -9.86 -4.15
N PRO A 915 32.45 -10.34 -4.37
CA PRO A 915 31.57 -9.74 -5.37
C PRO A 915 31.30 -8.28 -4.95
N VAL A 916 32.08 -7.34 -5.51
CA VAL A 916 32.16 -5.96 -5.01
C VAL A 916 30.81 -5.29 -5.06
N TYR A 917 30.49 -4.59 -3.96
CA TYR A 917 29.31 -3.75 -3.70
C TYR A 917 28.52 -3.45 -4.96
N ALA A 918 27.67 -4.41 -5.35
CA ALA A 918 26.66 -4.13 -6.34
C ALA A 918 25.73 -3.11 -5.70
N PRO A 919 25.31 -2.08 -6.43
CA PRO A 919 24.21 -1.24 -5.98
C PRO A 919 23.02 -2.14 -5.64
N ARG A 920 22.21 -1.72 -4.66
CA ARG A 920 20.86 -2.25 -4.50
C ARG A 920 20.14 -1.99 -5.82
N ALA A 921 20.11 -3.00 -6.69
CA ALA A 921 19.46 -2.91 -7.99
C ALA A 921 17.97 -2.64 -7.78
N ASN A 922 17.28 -2.18 -8.82
CA ASN A 922 15.90 -1.68 -8.74
C ASN A 922 14.83 -2.78 -8.55
N ILE A 923 15.21 -3.89 -7.90
CA ILE A 923 14.39 -5.02 -7.43
C ILE A 923 13.55 -4.50 -6.25
N GLN A 924 12.25 -4.35 -6.45
CA GLN A 924 11.33 -3.79 -5.46
C GLN A 924 10.92 -4.85 -4.44
N VAL A 925 11.83 -5.16 -3.54
CA VAL A 925 11.54 -6.00 -2.37
C VAL A 925 10.83 -5.15 -1.32
N HIS A 926 9.56 -5.45 -1.07
CA HIS A 926 8.77 -4.79 -0.06
C HIS A 926 9.15 -5.28 1.35
N SER A 927 9.01 -4.41 2.36
CA SER A 927 9.06 -4.84 3.74
C SER A 927 7.85 -5.74 4.05
N PRO A 928 8.04 -6.88 4.72
CA PRO A 928 6.94 -7.79 5.02
C PRO A 928 6.01 -7.18 6.06
N PHE A 929 4.71 -7.33 5.86
CA PHE A 929 3.67 -6.77 6.71
C PHE A 929 2.48 -7.73 6.82
N LEU A 930 2.01 -7.96 8.04
CA LEU A 930 0.79 -8.69 8.35
C LEU A 930 -0.14 -7.74 9.10
N ASP A 931 -1.32 -7.47 8.54
CA ASP A 931 -2.31 -6.61 9.21
C ASP A 931 -2.82 -7.30 10.48
N VAL A 932 -2.92 -6.52 11.57
CA VAL A 932 -3.46 -6.93 12.86
C VAL A 932 -4.92 -7.43 12.72
N SER A 933 -5.66 -6.95 11.71
CA SER A 933 -7.00 -7.45 11.37
C SER A 933 -7.04 -8.96 11.11
N SER A 934 -5.96 -9.56 10.61
CA SER A 934 -5.86 -11.00 10.27
C SER A 934 -6.13 -11.92 11.46
N PHE A 935 -5.80 -11.47 12.67
CA PHE A 935 -6.00 -12.20 13.92
C PHE A 935 -7.44 -12.13 14.45
N ASN A 936 -8.29 -11.25 13.90
CA ASN A 936 -9.63 -10.97 14.41
C ASN A 936 -10.72 -11.59 13.51
N PRO A 937 -11.36 -12.71 13.90
CA PRO A 937 -12.39 -13.35 13.08
C PRO A 937 -13.70 -12.53 12.99
N ARG A 938 -13.88 -11.50 13.82
CA ARG A 938 -14.98 -10.53 13.72
C ARG A 938 -14.70 -9.39 12.74
N TYR A 939 -13.46 -9.24 12.24
CA TYR A 939 -13.12 -8.16 11.32
C TYR A 939 -13.96 -8.23 10.04
N ARG A 940 -14.48 -7.09 9.62
CA ARG A 940 -15.16 -6.92 8.34
C ARG A 940 -14.42 -5.82 7.57
N PRO A 941 -13.88 -6.11 6.37
CA PRO A 941 -13.33 -5.04 5.54
C PRO A 941 -14.45 -4.02 5.26
N PRO A 942 -14.21 -2.72 5.47
CA PRO A 942 -15.25 -1.72 5.29
C PRO A 942 -15.70 -1.68 3.83
N HIS A 943 -17.01 -1.82 3.59
CA HIS A 943 -17.61 -1.60 2.27
C HIS A 943 -17.65 -0.08 1.94
N THR A 944 -16.48 0.54 1.82
CA THR A 944 -16.32 1.96 1.53
C THR A 944 -15.90 2.20 0.09
N LYS A 945 -16.41 3.30 -0.48
CA LYS A 945 -15.97 3.81 -1.78
C LYS A 945 -14.50 4.20 -1.63
N ALA A 946 -13.61 3.53 -2.36
CA ALA A 946 -12.17 3.70 -2.22
C ALA A 946 -11.75 5.17 -2.39
N ARG A 947 -10.89 5.62 -1.49
CA ARG A 947 -10.12 6.86 -1.57
C ARG A 947 -8.67 6.51 -1.30
N ASP A 948 -7.78 6.94 -2.18
CA ASP A 948 -6.42 6.41 -2.27
C ASP A 948 -5.54 6.82 -1.08
N THR A 949 -4.90 5.83 -0.44
CA THR A 949 -3.69 6.00 0.39
C THR A 949 -2.82 4.75 0.23
N ASN A 950 -1.53 4.91 -0.08
CA ASN A 950 -0.62 3.80 -0.37
C ASN A 950 -0.23 3.02 0.91
N SER A 951 -0.68 1.78 1.02
CA SER A 951 -0.12 0.78 1.94
C SER A 951 0.28 -0.48 1.15
N GLY A 952 1.46 -1.02 1.47
CA GLY A 952 2.10 -2.11 0.73
C GLY A 952 1.49 -3.49 0.99
N LEU A 953 0.28 -3.71 0.49
CA LEU A 953 -0.12 -5.03 0.01
C LEU A 953 -0.63 -4.85 -1.42
N SER A 954 -0.16 -5.66 -2.37
CA SER A 954 -0.40 -5.46 -3.81
C SER A 954 -1.80 -5.91 -4.26
N THR A 955 -2.84 -5.46 -3.55
CA THR A 955 -4.24 -5.53 -3.98
C THR A 955 -4.41 -4.80 -5.31
N LEU A 956 -4.44 -5.56 -6.40
CA LEU A 956 -4.43 -5.04 -7.77
C LEU A 956 -5.62 -4.11 -8.04
N GLN A 957 -5.32 -3.01 -8.73
CA GLN A 957 -6.26 -1.92 -9.03
C GLN A 957 -7.42 -2.37 -9.94
N THR A 958 -8.60 -2.62 -9.38
CA THR A 958 -9.88 -2.50 -10.12
C THR A 958 -11.05 -2.10 -9.23
N THR A 959 -11.41 -0.81 -9.21
CA THR A 959 -12.77 -0.28 -9.53
C THR A 959 -12.90 1.20 -9.14
N LEU A 960 -12.52 2.10 -10.04
CA LEU A 960 -12.98 3.50 -9.96
C LEU A 960 -14.52 3.51 -10.12
N GLY A 961 -15.22 4.24 -9.24
CA GLY A 961 -16.66 4.05 -8.97
C GLY A 961 -17.59 3.91 -10.19
N SER A 962 -18.01 2.66 -10.46
CA SER A 962 -18.71 2.28 -11.69
C SER A 962 -20.06 3.00 -11.90
N HIS A 963 -20.96 3.04 -10.90
CA HIS A 963 -22.29 3.67 -11.03
C HIS A 963 -22.23 5.13 -11.53
N GLY A 964 -21.25 5.92 -11.07
CA GLY A 964 -21.09 7.32 -11.49
C GLY A 964 -20.59 7.49 -12.93
N TRP A 965 -19.85 6.50 -13.45
CA TRP A 965 -19.30 6.53 -14.81
C TRP A 965 -20.19 5.81 -15.83
N GLN A 966 -20.91 4.77 -15.44
CA GLN A 966 -21.86 4.04 -16.32
C GLN A 966 -22.96 4.98 -16.81
N ASN A 967 -23.56 5.78 -15.91
CA ASN A 967 -24.59 6.76 -16.27
C ASN A 967 -24.08 7.90 -17.18
N ARG A 968 -22.76 8.13 -17.27
CA ARG A 968 -22.13 9.10 -18.20
C ARG A 968 -21.59 8.47 -19.49
N CYS A 969 -21.53 7.14 -19.59
CA CYS A 969 -20.94 6.42 -20.71
C CYS A 969 -21.67 5.08 -21.02
N PRO A 970 -23.00 5.07 -21.25
CA PRO A 970 -23.78 3.84 -21.42
C PRO A 970 -23.41 2.97 -22.64
N TRP A 971 -22.55 3.47 -23.54
CA TRP A 971 -21.96 2.71 -24.65
C TRP A 971 -20.72 1.89 -24.27
N LYS A 972 -20.18 2.06 -23.07
CA LYS A 972 -19.13 1.21 -22.49
C LYS A 972 -19.82 0.07 -21.72
N ARG A 973 -19.40 -1.17 -21.96
CA ARG A 973 -19.86 -2.32 -21.16
C ARG A 973 -19.46 -2.12 -19.70
N PRO A 974 -20.25 -2.61 -18.74
CA PRO A 974 -19.72 -2.94 -17.41
C PRO A 974 -18.53 -3.89 -17.59
N ASP A 975 -17.40 -3.61 -16.94
CA ASP A 975 -16.28 -4.55 -16.87
C ASP A 975 -16.46 -5.41 -15.61
N HIS A 976 -17.04 -6.60 -15.78
CA HIS A 976 -16.92 -7.67 -14.79
C HIS A 976 -15.48 -8.20 -14.81
N SER A 977 -14.66 -7.67 -13.90
CA SER A 977 -13.38 -8.27 -13.56
C SER A 977 -13.62 -9.56 -12.78
N TYR A 978 -12.65 -10.50 -12.76
CA TYR A 978 -12.72 -11.62 -11.81
C TYR A 978 -12.60 -11.07 -10.40
N SER A 979 -13.73 -11.04 -9.70
CA SER A 979 -13.78 -10.73 -8.28
C SER A 979 -13.97 -12.02 -7.49
N ALA A 980 -13.15 -12.20 -6.46
CA ALA A 980 -13.27 -13.33 -5.54
C ALA A 980 -14.40 -13.14 -4.49
N GLU A 981 -15.30 -12.17 -4.68
CA GLU A 981 -16.48 -11.79 -3.88
C GLU A 981 -17.25 -12.92 -3.17
N LYS A 982 -17.22 -14.13 -3.73
CA LYS A 982 -17.83 -15.33 -3.15
C LYS A 982 -17.10 -15.86 -1.91
N LEU A 983 -15.76 -15.81 -1.90
CA LEU A 983 -14.91 -16.20 -0.79
C LEU A 983 -14.75 -15.00 0.14
N VAL A 984 -15.51 -15.00 1.23
CA VAL A 984 -15.45 -13.92 2.23
C VAL A 984 -14.29 -14.21 3.17
N ILE A 985 -13.40 -13.23 3.37
CA ILE A 985 -12.25 -13.32 4.26
C ILE A 985 -12.37 -12.22 5.33
N PRO A 986 -12.39 -12.55 6.64
CA PRO A 986 -12.60 -13.90 7.21
C PRO A 986 -13.99 -14.46 6.87
N LEU A 987 -14.19 -15.78 7.08
CA LEU A 987 -15.46 -16.46 6.81
C LEU A 987 -16.63 -15.88 7.64
N PRO A 988 -17.87 -15.90 7.13
CA PRO A 988 -19.01 -15.21 7.73
C PRO A 988 -19.63 -15.99 8.90
N LEU A 989 -18.83 -16.30 9.92
CA LEU A 989 -19.27 -17.01 11.12
C LEU A 989 -20.11 -16.10 12.05
N PRO A 990 -21.20 -16.62 12.65
CA PRO A 990 -21.96 -15.91 13.67
C PRO A 990 -21.27 -15.94 15.05
N HIS A 991 -21.67 -15.06 15.97
CA HIS A 991 -21.08 -14.99 17.30
C HIS A 991 -21.40 -16.26 18.13
N PRO A 992 -20.51 -16.75 19.02
CA PRO A 992 -20.75 -17.94 19.83
C PRO A 992 -22.05 -17.94 20.66
N ALA A 993 -22.51 -16.78 21.14
CA ALA A 993 -23.82 -16.67 21.81
C ALA A 993 -25.01 -16.96 20.86
N GLN A 994 -24.88 -16.65 19.56
CA GLN A 994 -25.87 -17.01 18.55
C GLN A 994 -25.76 -18.50 18.18
N ILE A 995 -24.54 -19.05 18.08
CA ILE A 995 -24.30 -20.50 17.86
C ILE A 995 -24.95 -21.33 18.98
N ALA A 996 -24.72 -20.94 20.24
CA ALA A 996 -25.31 -21.54 21.42
C ALA A 996 -26.84 -21.66 21.30
N ILE A 997 -27.51 -20.57 20.93
CA ILE A 997 -28.98 -20.57 20.77
C ILE A 997 -29.43 -21.36 19.54
N ILE A 998 -28.66 -21.40 18.45
CA ILE A 998 -28.95 -22.25 17.28
C ILE A 998 -28.93 -23.74 17.69
N ILE A 999 -27.94 -24.17 18.50
CA ILE A 999 -27.84 -25.53 19.04
C ILE A 999 -29.02 -25.81 19.99
N HIS A 1000 -29.26 -24.94 20.97
CA HIS A 1000 -30.40 -25.07 21.89
C HIS A 1000 -31.77 -25.14 21.17
N ASN A 1001 -31.91 -24.43 20.05
CA ASN A 1001 -33.12 -24.44 19.23
C ASN A 1001 -33.28 -25.68 18.34
N ARG A 1002 -32.18 -26.39 18.02
CA ARG A 1002 -32.20 -27.69 17.35
C ARG A 1002 -32.71 -28.77 18.29
N ASP A 1003 -32.27 -28.72 19.54
CA ASP A 1003 -32.39 -29.84 20.49
C ASP A 1003 -33.53 -29.67 21.54
N SER A 1004 -34.31 -28.58 21.52
CA SER A 1004 -35.37 -28.34 22.50
C SER A 1004 -36.76 -27.96 21.94
N ASP A 1005 -37.81 -28.52 22.56
CA ASP A 1005 -39.25 -28.30 22.29
C ASP A 1005 -39.74 -26.83 22.36
N SER A 1006 -38.86 -25.88 22.70
CA SER A 1006 -39.24 -24.50 23.05
C SER A 1006 -38.25 -23.47 22.46
N PRO A 1007 -38.16 -23.38 21.13
CA PRO A 1007 -37.16 -22.56 20.45
C PRO A 1007 -37.28 -21.06 20.78
N ILE A 1008 -36.13 -20.41 20.95
CA ILE A 1008 -35.97 -18.97 21.12
C ILE A 1008 -36.04 -18.31 19.73
N PRO A 1009 -36.93 -17.32 19.49
CA PRO A 1009 -37.12 -16.74 18.17
C PRO A 1009 -35.96 -15.81 17.77
N CYS A 1010 -34.87 -16.38 17.27
CA CYS A 1010 -33.69 -15.68 16.77
C CYS A 1010 -34.03 -14.65 15.67
N ASP A 1011 -35.08 -14.93 14.90
CA ASP A 1011 -35.59 -14.05 13.85
C ASP A 1011 -36.40 -12.84 14.37
N SER A 1012 -36.64 -12.74 15.68
CA SER A 1012 -37.19 -11.52 16.30
C SER A 1012 -36.14 -10.41 16.34
N GLU A 1013 -36.52 -9.18 15.96
CA GLU A 1013 -35.68 -7.99 16.10
C GLU A 1013 -35.19 -7.81 17.54
N ILE A 1014 -36.08 -8.00 18.53
CA ILE A 1014 -35.76 -7.93 19.96
C ILE A 1014 -34.67 -8.95 20.32
N CYS A 1015 -34.74 -10.17 19.78
CA CYS A 1015 -33.72 -11.20 20.01
C CYS A 1015 -32.38 -10.83 19.37
N ARG A 1016 -32.39 -10.26 18.15
CA ARG A 1016 -31.16 -9.75 17.49
C ARG A 1016 -30.55 -8.57 18.27
N HIS A 1017 -31.36 -7.69 18.85
CA HIS A 1017 -30.88 -6.60 19.71
C HIS A 1017 -30.29 -7.09 21.04
N ILE A 1018 -30.92 -8.07 21.71
CA ILE A 1018 -30.37 -8.71 22.93
C ILE A 1018 -29.03 -9.40 22.61
N LEU A 1019 -28.93 -10.10 21.48
CA LEU A 1019 -27.68 -10.73 21.05
C LEU A 1019 -26.59 -9.72 20.70
N ARG A 1020 -26.93 -8.60 20.06
CA ARG A 1020 -25.98 -7.50 19.81
C ARG A 1020 -25.45 -6.89 21.10
N ALA A 1021 -26.30 -6.66 22.11
CA ALA A 1021 -25.86 -6.17 23.41
C ALA A 1021 -24.87 -7.15 24.10
N LEU A 1022 -25.09 -8.47 23.95
CA LEU A 1022 -24.16 -9.51 24.40
C LEU A 1022 -22.86 -9.58 23.55
N GLU A 1023 -22.91 -9.19 22.27
CA GLU A 1023 -21.74 -9.09 21.38
C GLU A 1023 -20.89 -7.83 21.61
N GLU A 1024 -21.49 -6.77 22.14
CA GLU A 1024 -20.87 -5.47 22.41
C GLU A 1024 -20.30 -5.38 23.83
N GLY A 1025 -20.99 -5.94 24.83
CA GLY A 1025 -20.52 -6.04 26.23
C GLY A 1025 -20.59 -4.73 27.02
N SER A 1026 -20.74 -4.84 28.35
CA SER A 1026 -20.78 -3.69 29.26
C SER A 1026 -19.45 -2.93 29.26
N GLU A 1027 -19.50 -1.60 29.13
CA GLU A 1027 -18.32 -0.76 29.34
C GLU A 1027 -18.18 -0.41 30.83
N ASP A 1028 -16.98 -0.63 31.39
CA ASP A 1028 -16.65 -0.32 32.78
C ASP A 1028 -16.65 1.20 33.05
N SER A 1029 -17.85 1.75 33.19
CA SER A 1029 -18.07 3.10 33.71
C SER A 1029 -17.77 3.13 35.21
N GLY A 1030 -16.47 3.26 35.53
CA GLY A 1030 -15.95 3.35 36.90
C GLY A 1030 -16.40 4.63 37.64
N GLY A 1031 -17.67 4.66 38.06
CA GLY A 1031 -18.29 5.80 38.75
C GLY A 1031 -19.23 5.33 39.86
N VAL A 1032 -18.83 5.53 41.13
CA VAL A 1032 -19.60 5.09 42.30
C VAL A 1032 -20.84 5.98 42.49
N ALA A 1033 -21.98 5.56 41.95
CA ALA A 1033 -23.27 6.22 42.09
C ALA A 1033 -23.83 6.10 43.52
N ARG A 1034 -23.45 7.02 44.42
CA ARG A 1034 -24.04 7.13 45.76
C ARG A 1034 -25.48 7.66 45.68
N TYR A 1035 -26.39 6.93 46.30
CA TYR A 1035 -27.83 7.22 46.34
C TYR A 1035 -28.14 8.39 47.29
N ARG A 1036 -28.78 9.46 46.79
CA ARG A 1036 -29.56 10.42 47.60
C ARG A 1036 -30.57 11.13 46.70
N GLY A 1037 -31.73 11.49 47.24
CA GLY A 1037 -32.77 12.22 46.51
C GLY A 1037 -33.50 13.24 47.39
N GLY A 1038 -34.35 14.04 46.75
CA GLY A 1038 -35.18 15.08 47.38
C GLY A 1038 -34.53 16.46 47.44
N GLY A 1039 -35.33 17.51 47.19
CA GLY A 1039 -34.94 18.92 47.32
C GLY A 1039 -35.34 19.77 46.11
N GLU A 1040 -36.23 20.73 46.33
CA GLU A 1040 -36.48 21.88 45.44
C GLU A 1040 -35.60 23.06 45.90
N GLY A 1041 -35.38 24.10 45.06
CA GLY A 1041 -34.86 25.40 45.55
C GLY A 1041 -33.77 26.09 44.72
N GLU A 1042 -34.19 27.10 43.95
CA GLU A 1042 -33.58 28.40 43.63
C GLU A 1042 -32.04 28.67 43.71
N SER A 1043 -31.48 29.01 42.54
CA SER A 1043 -30.63 30.20 42.26
C SER A 1043 -29.15 30.38 42.76
N SER A 1044 -28.35 30.91 41.81
CA SER A 1044 -27.14 31.76 41.94
C SER A 1044 -25.72 31.15 42.11
N ASP A 1045 -24.86 31.54 41.16
CA ASP A 1045 -23.40 31.76 41.14
C ASP A 1045 -22.46 30.91 42.03
N SER A 1046 -21.45 30.22 41.46
CA SER A 1046 -20.21 30.92 41.06
C SER A 1046 -19.20 30.07 40.25
N LEU A 1047 -18.27 30.77 39.58
CA LEU A 1047 -16.89 30.36 39.23
C LEU A 1047 -16.68 29.11 38.33
N ARG A 1048 -16.60 29.36 37.02
CA ARG A 1048 -15.72 28.59 36.11
C ARG A 1048 -14.29 29.15 36.18
N SER A 1049 -13.28 28.29 36.29
CA SER A 1049 -11.89 28.65 35.97
C SER A 1049 -11.56 28.27 34.52
N SER A 1050 -11.06 29.22 33.75
CA SER A 1050 -10.60 29.03 32.37
C SER A 1050 -9.09 29.24 32.28
N VAL A 1051 -8.41 28.38 31.51
CA VAL A 1051 -7.03 28.60 31.05
C VAL A 1051 -7.02 28.46 29.53
N SER A 1052 -6.24 29.30 28.87
CA SER A 1052 -6.33 29.60 27.44
C SER A 1052 -5.57 28.62 26.54
N SER A 1053 -6.08 28.46 25.32
CA SER A 1053 -5.28 28.13 24.14
C SER A 1053 -5.38 29.29 23.14
N CYS A 1054 -4.28 29.61 22.47
CA CYS A 1054 -4.13 30.89 21.75
C CYS A 1054 -4.60 30.83 20.28
N SER A 1055 -4.82 32.01 19.69
CA SER A 1055 -5.49 32.21 18.42
C SER A 1055 -4.61 32.08 17.17
N ALA A 1056 -5.25 31.65 16.07
CA ALA A 1056 -4.83 31.93 14.69
C ALA A 1056 -6.07 32.36 13.87
N PRO A 1057 -5.94 33.20 12.82
CA PRO A 1057 -7.04 34.06 12.36
C PRO A 1057 -7.96 33.47 11.28
N SER A 1058 -9.11 34.12 11.10
CA SER A 1058 -10.20 33.77 10.17
C SER A 1058 -10.17 34.56 8.86
N SER A 1059 -10.79 34.03 7.80
CA SER A 1059 -11.27 34.85 6.66
C SER A 1059 -12.40 34.17 5.84
N ALA A 1060 -13.16 35.01 5.13
CA ALA A 1060 -14.06 34.70 3.99
C ALA A 1060 -15.22 33.70 4.17
N ALA A 1061 -16.39 34.27 4.48
CA ALA A 1061 -17.70 33.64 4.62
C ALA A 1061 -18.38 33.12 3.32
N ALA A 1062 -19.44 32.32 3.56
CA ALA A 1062 -20.74 32.27 2.85
C ALA A 1062 -20.83 31.70 1.40
N ALA A 1063 -21.47 30.52 1.30
CA ALA A 1063 -22.83 30.36 0.78
C ALA A 1063 -23.35 28.93 1.07
N GLY A 1064 -24.66 28.69 1.17
CA GLY A 1064 -25.18 27.34 1.45
C GLY A 1064 -26.62 27.09 1.01
N LYS A 1065 -26.99 25.79 0.94
CA LYS A 1065 -28.37 25.24 0.94
C LYS A 1065 -28.32 23.70 0.87
N GLY A 1066 -29.41 23.05 1.29
CA GLY A 1066 -29.67 21.63 1.03
C GLY A 1066 -29.35 20.68 2.19
N GLY A 1067 -30.20 20.69 3.23
CA GLY A 1067 -30.16 19.65 4.26
C GLY A 1067 -30.68 18.31 3.72
N THR A 1068 -29.92 17.24 3.92
CA THR A 1068 -30.38 15.86 3.78
C THR A 1068 -30.12 15.13 5.08
N SER A 1069 -31.13 14.40 5.58
CA SER A 1069 -31.05 13.66 6.84
C SER A 1069 -30.09 12.47 6.68
N ALA A 1070 -28.86 12.61 7.16
CA ALA A 1070 -27.95 11.48 7.26
C ALA A 1070 -28.51 10.47 8.25
N ALA A 1071 -28.75 9.23 7.78
CA ALA A 1071 -29.03 8.12 8.68
C ALA A 1071 -27.79 7.90 9.56
N VAL A 1072 -27.99 7.87 10.88
CA VAL A 1072 -26.90 7.68 11.85
C VAL A 1072 -26.42 6.24 11.78
N GLY A 1073 -25.43 5.98 10.94
CA GLY A 1073 -24.65 4.75 10.98
C GLY A 1073 -23.80 4.76 12.25
N VAL A 1074 -24.19 3.96 13.23
CA VAL A 1074 -23.43 3.78 14.48
C VAL A 1074 -22.03 3.27 14.14
N SER A 1075 -21.01 4.02 14.51
CA SER A 1075 -19.61 3.61 14.36
C SER A 1075 -19.24 2.65 15.48
N GLU A 1076 -18.84 1.42 15.13
CA GLU A 1076 -18.30 0.47 16.10
C GLU A 1076 -17.01 1.04 16.74
N PRO A 1077 -16.85 1.02 18.09
CA PRO A 1077 -15.68 1.59 18.77
C PRO A 1077 -14.31 1.05 18.30
N TRP A 1078 -14.28 -0.15 17.70
CA TRP A 1078 -13.06 -0.73 17.12
C TRP A 1078 -12.52 0.06 15.91
N ALA A 1079 -13.39 0.71 15.14
CA ALA A 1079 -12.96 1.61 14.07
C ALA A 1079 -12.18 2.81 14.65
N GLU A 1080 -12.49 3.22 15.88
CA GLU A 1080 -11.84 4.33 16.58
C GLU A 1080 -10.43 4.00 17.07
N TRP A 1081 -10.01 2.73 17.15
CA TRP A 1081 -8.60 2.34 17.32
C TRP A 1081 -7.79 2.31 16.02
N THR A 1082 -8.44 2.34 14.85
CA THR A 1082 -7.76 2.50 13.55
C THR A 1082 -7.80 3.94 13.01
N THR A 1083 -8.58 4.82 13.63
CA THR A 1083 -8.79 6.21 13.19
C THR A 1083 -8.50 7.25 14.28
N GLY A 1084 -8.82 6.96 15.53
CA GLY A 1084 -8.41 7.75 16.69
C GLY A 1084 -6.92 7.54 16.97
N LYS A 1085 -6.16 8.63 16.87
CA LYS A 1085 -4.69 8.64 16.84
C LYS A 1085 -4.08 7.81 15.70
N ARG A 1086 -4.07 8.38 14.49
CA ARG A 1086 -2.92 8.28 13.59
C ARG A 1086 -1.68 8.96 14.21
N THR A 1087 -1.16 8.39 15.29
CA THR A 1087 0.17 8.66 15.85
C THR A 1087 1.08 7.45 15.76
N SER A 1088 0.72 6.46 14.95
CA SER A 1088 1.70 5.81 14.08
C SER A 1088 2.27 6.89 13.14
N VAL A 1089 3.22 7.68 13.64
CA VAL A 1089 4.18 8.32 12.75
C VAL A 1089 4.82 7.16 12.01
N ARG A 1090 4.62 7.10 10.70
CA ARG A 1090 5.29 6.11 9.88
C ARG A 1090 6.75 6.54 9.79
N VAL A 1091 7.51 6.21 10.82
CA VAL A 1091 8.96 6.21 10.78
C VAL A 1091 9.36 5.00 9.95
N ASP A 1092 9.05 5.09 8.64
CA ASP A 1092 9.89 4.46 7.65
C ASP A 1092 11.28 5.05 7.94
N LEU A 1093 12.16 4.22 8.52
CA LEU A 1093 13.55 4.58 8.77
C LEU A 1093 14.24 4.67 7.41
N ALA A 1094 14.03 5.82 6.76
CA ALA A 1094 14.99 6.38 5.82
C ALA A 1094 16.36 6.24 6.47
N SER A 1095 17.29 5.61 5.75
CA SER A 1095 18.67 5.52 6.22
C SER A 1095 19.21 6.95 6.36
N PRO A 1096 20.18 7.22 7.24
CA PRO A 1096 20.93 8.48 7.17
C PRO A 1096 21.51 8.75 5.76
N GLU A 1097 21.73 7.68 4.98
CA GLU A 1097 22.10 7.68 3.56
C GLU A 1097 21.04 8.33 2.63
N ASP A 1098 19.75 8.29 2.99
CA ASP A 1098 18.64 8.81 2.18
C ASP A 1098 18.36 10.32 2.41
N ILE A 1099 19.05 10.95 3.37
CA ILE A 1099 18.82 12.34 3.80
C ILE A 1099 20.08 13.19 3.52
N THR A 1100 20.26 13.59 2.26
CA THR A 1100 21.31 14.56 1.89
C THR A 1100 20.93 15.97 2.36
N LEU A 1101 21.55 16.44 3.45
CA LEU A 1101 21.51 17.85 3.85
C LEU A 1101 22.41 18.68 2.92
N ASP A 1102 21.79 19.37 1.96
CA ASP A 1102 22.46 20.33 1.09
C ASP A 1102 23.00 21.51 1.92
N SER A 1103 24.32 21.63 2.00
CA SER A 1103 25.00 22.39 3.07
C SER A 1103 24.73 23.90 3.04
N ASP A 1104 24.32 24.42 1.88
CA ASP A 1104 24.06 25.85 1.65
C ASP A 1104 22.57 26.23 1.70
N SER A 1105 21.64 25.30 2.01
CA SER A 1105 20.20 25.61 2.01
C SER A 1105 19.41 25.04 3.20
N THR A 1106 18.52 25.86 3.77
CA THR A 1106 17.61 25.49 4.87
C THR A 1106 16.40 24.68 4.41
N ARG A 1107 16.55 23.87 3.35
CA ARG A 1107 15.50 23.02 2.78
C ARG A 1107 15.96 21.57 2.67
N VAL A 1108 15.21 20.68 3.32
CA VAL A 1108 15.29 19.24 3.06
C VAL A 1108 14.78 18.98 1.64
N VAL A 1109 15.59 18.31 0.82
CA VAL A 1109 15.23 17.86 -0.53
C VAL A 1109 15.18 16.34 -0.52
N PHE A 1110 13.99 15.77 -0.76
CA PHE A 1110 13.83 14.33 -0.92
C PHE A 1110 14.28 13.89 -2.31
N SER A 1111 15.01 12.77 -2.41
CA SER A 1111 15.33 12.15 -3.70
C SER A 1111 14.06 11.74 -4.44
N ALA A 1112 13.97 12.05 -5.74
CA ALA A 1112 12.78 11.81 -6.56
C ALA A 1112 12.46 10.33 -6.84
N TYR A 1113 13.24 9.40 -6.27
CA TYR A 1113 13.03 7.95 -6.32
C TYR A 1113 12.86 7.31 -4.93
N GLY A 1114 12.81 8.12 -3.86
CA GLY A 1114 12.51 7.68 -2.50
C GLY A 1114 11.00 7.56 -2.21
N THR A 1115 10.68 6.80 -1.16
CA THR A 1115 9.32 6.48 -0.70
C THR A 1115 8.46 7.73 -0.45
N THR A 1116 7.20 7.72 -0.89
CA THR A 1116 6.23 8.77 -0.53
C THR A 1116 5.69 8.58 0.89
N VAL A 1117 5.81 9.62 1.71
CA VAL A 1117 5.22 9.73 3.07
C VAL A 1117 3.69 9.71 3.03
#